data_AF-A0AAW1SY58-F1
#
_entry.id   AF-A0AAW1SY58-F1
#
_cell.length_a   1.000
_cell.length_b   1.000
_cell.length_c   1.000
_cell.angle_alpha   90.00
_cell.angle_beta   90.00
_cell.angle_gamma   90.00
#
_symmetry.space_group_name_H-M   'P 1'
#
loop_
_entity.id
_entity.type
_entity.pdbx_description
1 polymer ?
#
loop_
_entity_poly.entity_id
_entity_poly.type
_entity_poly.pdbx_seq_one_letter_code
_entity_poly.pdbx_strand_id
1 'polypeptide(L)'
;MAAAKPLTILGISGSLRKASFNTGVLKAALEMVPPGIEFKLANINDLPMINTDLENPQAPEGQIFPAAVEAWRKEVGSADAFFFASPEYNYSLTPPLKNAIDWASRPPNQFNDKAAAVVSVGGGYAGVQSTRVLRLSAIFLNLHFINKPELSISFKDPGHFERETGALVSEDDKKRLQQVVDSLVNWTRRIQQSVTDDLTSQKPSITGEASAELFEYASSVAVGVLTEQFPHAKLPPVEKTFHVPVVGTFHLTVDQISLGQLTLDPAETGIRLSPDGSSLVLHAAGVTTSATCHFHLVRAPISSSGHAEITVTHGHLQLEMEVHNDGAGHPKLLVVQPPDVGFEGLDIQVWGSKLAALYNIIAQVAKGPISGAATRELQYAAATSLPDAVNDAFSTLPLLVDARGFELNISLAGSPQGDGRGHITFEDWGIFQNLRGNPWQCPLQQEPPDLTASARPDDHFSASSWHVPFMSKAGILYQQLAGQDLANPAAASLNLELDPSAGWADTQPPLRDSTTSRNINPALAVPLGHASPDDGRLPEPGNRAGNSMLRSDQAVALGKELFALDVGAAVTVTKLELNPDDSGCPGGLRLDAAVQVDHSSLSLKVVDSQIGHIGPIGLQLGLQLAAAAIEAQMNLVILRDGFLLPCAPHFRPANTSLHLEPGHLVIQTDIEYYHAASNS
;
A
#
# COMPACT_ATOMS: atom_id res chain seq x y z
N MET A 1 4.45 -21.08 -9.74
CA MET A 1 3.00 -20.81 -9.70
C MET A 1 2.49 -21.17 -8.31
N ALA A 2 2.24 -20.18 -7.45
CA ALA A 2 1.60 -20.42 -6.17
C ALA A 2 0.16 -20.90 -6.40
N ALA A 3 -0.30 -21.93 -5.68
CA ALA A 3 -1.66 -22.43 -5.80
C ALA A 3 -2.66 -21.33 -5.39
N ALA A 4 -3.62 -21.01 -6.26
CA ALA A 4 -4.63 -20.00 -5.99
C ALA A 4 -5.39 -20.33 -4.70
N LYS A 5 -5.54 -19.34 -3.81
CA LYS A 5 -6.31 -19.47 -2.57
C LYS A 5 -7.75 -19.92 -2.89
N PRO A 6 -8.31 -20.91 -2.17
CA PRO A 6 -9.68 -21.36 -2.42
C PRO A 6 -10.69 -20.26 -2.07
N LEU A 7 -11.73 -20.13 -2.89
CA LEU A 7 -12.79 -19.13 -2.74
C LEU A 7 -13.71 -19.54 -1.57
N THR A 8 -14.00 -18.62 -0.66
CA THR A 8 -14.82 -18.88 0.55
C THR A 8 -16.22 -18.28 0.40
N ILE A 9 -17.25 -19.13 0.44
CA ILE A 9 -18.66 -18.73 0.44
C ILE A 9 -19.24 -18.89 1.85
N LEU A 10 -19.81 -17.82 2.40
CA LEU A 10 -20.48 -17.84 3.70
C LEU A 10 -22.01 -17.97 3.53
N GLY A 11 -22.55 -19.11 3.93
CA GLY A 11 -23.96 -19.43 3.95
C GLY A 11 -24.64 -18.95 5.24
N ILE A 12 -25.64 -18.08 5.11
CA ILE A 12 -26.30 -17.41 6.25
C ILE A 12 -27.79 -17.76 6.27
N SER A 13 -28.22 -18.48 7.31
CA SER A 13 -29.62 -18.86 7.51
C SER A 13 -30.34 -17.78 8.31
N GLY A 14 -31.41 -17.22 7.75
CA GLY A 14 -32.26 -16.27 8.47
C GLY A 14 -33.21 -16.90 9.49
N SER A 15 -33.12 -18.21 9.76
CA SER A 15 -33.96 -18.89 10.75
C SER A 15 -33.11 -19.65 11.77
N LEU A 16 -33.35 -19.35 13.05
CA LEU A 16 -32.68 -19.96 14.19
C LEU A 16 -33.29 -21.33 14.59
N ARG A 17 -34.29 -21.83 13.84
CA ARG A 17 -34.91 -23.12 14.15
C ARG A 17 -33.92 -24.26 13.89
N LYS A 18 -33.82 -25.21 14.82
CA LYS A 18 -32.96 -26.40 14.70
C LYS A 18 -33.23 -27.19 13.40
N ALA A 19 -34.51 -27.45 13.09
CA ALA A 19 -34.97 -28.09 11.85
C ALA A 19 -35.48 -27.04 10.83
N SER A 20 -34.70 -25.99 10.58
CA SER A 20 -35.03 -24.95 9.59
C SER A 20 -34.85 -25.48 8.16
N PHE A 21 -35.89 -25.35 7.33
CA PHE A 21 -35.78 -25.64 5.89
C PHE A 21 -34.82 -24.69 5.18
N ASN A 22 -34.68 -23.44 5.63
CA ASN A 22 -33.70 -22.49 5.07
C ASN A 22 -32.27 -22.99 5.36
N THR A 23 -32.02 -23.50 6.57
CA THR A 23 -30.73 -24.14 6.91
C THR A 23 -30.54 -25.43 6.11
N GLY A 24 -31.60 -26.20 5.88
CA GLY A 24 -31.57 -27.39 5.04
C GLY A 24 -31.17 -27.10 3.59
N VAL A 25 -31.64 -26.00 3.01
CA VAL A 25 -31.21 -25.56 1.67
C VAL A 25 -29.73 -25.20 1.65
N LEU A 26 -29.22 -24.48 2.67
CA LEU A 26 -27.80 -24.16 2.74
C LEU A 26 -26.92 -25.41 2.93
N LYS A 27 -27.38 -26.41 3.69
CA LYS A 27 -26.70 -27.71 3.82
C LYS A 27 -26.67 -28.46 2.48
N ALA A 28 -27.74 -28.41 1.69
CA ALA A 28 -27.73 -28.98 0.35
C ALA A 28 -26.76 -28.21 -0.57
N ALA A 29 -26.70 -26.87 -0.48
CA ALA A 29 -25.76 -26.06 -1.27
C ALA A 29 -24.29 -26.33 -0.92
N LEU A 30 -23.99 -26.58 0.37
CA LEU A 30 -22.66 -27.00 0.85
C LEU A 30 -22.16 -28.25 0.12
N GLU A 31 -23.03 -29.22 -0.15
CA GLU A 31 -22.68 -30.47 -0.84
C GLU A 31 -22.53 -30.31 -2.37
N MET A 32 -22.97 -29.17 -2.91
CA MET A 32 -23.05 -28.87 -4.36
C MET A 32 -21.92 -27.98 -4.86
N VAL A 33 -21.06 -27.46 -3.98
CA VAL A 33 -19.97 -26.58 -4.41
C VAL A 33 -18.89 -27.34 -5.19
N PRO A 34 -18.36 -26.75 -6.27
CA PRO A 34 -17.30 -27.38 -7.05
C PRO A 34 -15.97 -27.43 -6.26
N PRO A 35 -15.01 -28.28 -6.68
CA PRO A 35 -13.68 -28.32 -6.08
C PRO A 35 -12.99 -26.94 -6.07
N GLY A 36 -12.24 -26.66 -5.01
CA GLY A 36 -11.54 -25.39 -4.84
C GLY A 36 -12.38 -24.25 -4.24
N ILE A 37 -13.59 -24.55 -3.77
CA ILE A 37 -14.47 -23.62 -3.05
C ILE A 37 -14.74 -24.16 -1.66
N GLU A 38 -14.52 -23.32 -0.65
CA GLU A 38 -14.88 -23.59 0.72
C GLU A 38 -16.25 -22.96 1.00
N PHE A 39 -17.25 -23.76 1.38
CA PHE A 39 -18.56 -23.24 1.78
C PHE A 39 -18.72 -23.41 3.29
N LYS A 40 -19.00 -22.32 4.02
CA LYS A 40 -19.16 -22.31 5.48
C LYS A 40 -20.58 -21.94 5.86
N LEU A 41 -21.12 -22.61 6.87
CA LEU A 41 -22.41 -22.23 7.45
C LEU A 41 -22.19 -21.34 8.66
N ALA A 42 -22.64 -20.10 8.57
CA ALA A 42 -22.56 -19.13 9.65
C ALA A 42 -23.49 -19.51 10.83
N ASN A 43 -23.03 -19.23 12.05
CA ASN A 43 -23.87 -19.27 13.24
C ASN A 43 -24.19 -17.84 13.72
N ILE A 44 -25.46 -17.44 13.62
CA ILE A 44 -25.94 -16.13 14.06
C ILE A 44 -26.80 -16.20 15.34
N ASN A 45 -26.85 -17.34 16.02
CA ASN A 45 -27.75 -17.57 17.16
C ASN A 45 -27.40 -16.72 18.38
N ASP A 46 -26.11 -16.46 18.57
CA ASP A 46 -25.57 -15.84 19.80
C ASP A 46 -25.37 -14.33 19.67
N LEU A 47 -25.82 -13.73 18.57
CA LEU A 47 -25.72 -12.30 18.34
C LEU A 47 -26.71 -11.55 19.24
N PRO A 48 -26.24 -10.59 20.07
CA PRO A 48 -27.15 -9.72 20.80
C PRO A 48 -28.00 -8.92 19.81
N MET A 49 -29.20 -8.51 20.21
CA MET A 49 -29.94 -7.53 19.40
C MET A 49 -29.15 -6.22 19.35
N ILE A 50 -29.15 -5.59 18.18
CA ILE A 50 -28.40 -4.36 17.97
C ILE A 50 -28.80 -3.30 19.00
N ASN A 51 -27.81 -2.82 19.73
CA ASN A 51 -27.92 -1.76 20.71
C ASN A 51 -26.59 -1.02 20.73
N THR A 52 -26.61 0.27 20.39
CA THR A 52 -25.42 1.11 20.32
C THR A 52 -24.74 1.29 21.68
N ASP A 53 -25.44 1.06 22.79
CA ASP A 53 -24.85 1.07 24.14
C ASP A 53 -23.86 -0.09 24.36
N LEU A 54 -23.87 -1.11 23.50
CA LEU A 54 -22.91 -2.21 23.52
C LEU A 54 -21.62 -1.88 22.77
N GLU A 55 -21.55 -0.72 22.11
CA GLU A 55 -20.35 -0.25 21.40
C GLU A 55 -19.42 0.47 22.37
N ASN A 56 -18.12 0.16 22.32
CA ASN A 56 -17.08 0.85 23.05
C ASN A 56 -16.12 1.53 22.08
N PRO A 57 -16.44 2.74 21.58
CA PRO A 57 -15.64 3.42 20.56
C PRO A 57 -14.25 3.84 21.06
N GLN A 58 -13.99 3.79 22.37
CA GLN A 58 -12.67 4.04 22.96
C GLN A 58 -11.81 2.77 23.11
N ALA A 59 -12.37 1.59 22.83
CA ALA A 59 -11.62 0.34 22.86
C ALA A 59 -10.66 0.23 21.66
N PRO A 60 -9.57 -0.55 21.79
CA PRO A 60 -8.72 -0.91 20.67
C PRO A 60 -9.50 -1.57 19.52
N GLU A 61 -8.95 -1.51 18.32
CA GLU A 61 -9.53 -2.16 17.15
C GLU A 61 -9.77 -3.67 17.39
N GLY A 62 -10.93 -4.17 16.97
CA GLY A 62 -11.37 -5.54 17.22
C GLY A 62 -11.95 -5.80 18.62
N GLN A 63 -12.12 -4.76 19.45
CA GLN A 63 -12.78 -4.83 20.76
C GLN A 63 -13.89 -3.77 20.92
N ILE A 64 -14.31 -3.16 19.81
CA ILE A 64 -15.32 -2.10 19.79
C ILE A 64 -16.70 -2.71 20.05
N PHE A 65 -16.94 -3.93 19.55
CA PHE A 65 -18.21 -4.63 19.69
C PHE A 65 -18.11 -5.83 20.65
N PRO A 66 -19.23 -6.38 21.12
CA PRO A 66 -19.22 -7.61 21.91
C PRO A 66 -18.49 -8.76 21.19
N ALA A 67 -17.81 -9.63 21.92
CA ALA A 67 -16.96 -10.68 21.34
C ALA A 67 -17.65 -11.56 20.28
N ALA A 68 -18.94 -11.88 20.47
CA ALA A 68 -19.72 -12.63 19.49
C ALA A 68 -19.96 -11.83 18.19
N VAL A 69 -20.11 -10.51 18.30
CA VAL A 69 -20.25 -9.61 17.15
C VAL A 69 -18.91 -9.46 16.43
N GLU A 70 -17.79 -9.33 17.14
CA GLU A 70 -16.46 -9.26 16.52
C GLU A 70 -16.10 -10.54 15.78
N ALA A 71 -16.38 -11.71 16.38
CA ALA A 71 -16.20 -13.00 15.72
C ALA A 71 -17.03 -13.10 14.43
N TRP A 72 -18.30 -12.68 14.50
CA TRP A 72 -19.19 -12.62 13.34
C TRP A 72 -18.68 -11.67 12.26
N ARG A 73 -18.26 -10.45 12.64
CA ARG A 73 -17.70 -9.45 11.72
C ARG A 73 -16.47 -9.99 11.00
N LYS A 74 -15.56 -10.65 11.73
CA LYS A 74 -14.38 -11.28 11.16
C LYS A 74 -14.73 -12.38 10.16
N GLU A 75 -15.72 -13.22 10.48
CA GLU A 75 -16.19 -14.29 9.58
C GLU A 75 -16.75 -13.69 8.27
N VAL A 76 -17.59 -12.66 8.36
CA VAL A 76 -18.12 -11.92 7.20
C VAL A 76 -17.01 -11.25 6.40
N GLY A 77 -16.04 -10.61 7.07
CA GLY A 77 -14.90 -9.96 6.44
C GLY A 77 -14.03 -10.93 5.65
N SER A 78 -13.85 -12.15 6.16
CA SER A 78 -13.04 -13.20 5.52
C SER A 78 -13.70 -13.91 4.32
N ALA A 79 -15.01 -13.75 4.13
CA ALA A 79 -15.75 -14.40 3.04
C ALA A 79 -15.61 -13.63 1.73
N ASP A 80 -15.49 -14.35 0.61
CA ASP A 80 -15.45 -13.81 -0.75
C ASP A 80 -16.86 -13.60 -1.34
N ALA A 81 -17.83 -14.41 -0.90
CA ALA A 81 -19.21 -14.31 -1.32
C ALA A 81 -20.19 -14.79 -0.24
N PHE A 82 -21.46 -14.38 -0.38
CA PHE A 82 -22.51 -14.71 0.58
C PHE A 82 -23.66 -15.49 -0.07
N PHE A 83 -24.13 -16.52 0.61
CA PHE A 83 -25.33 -17.26 0.22
C PHE A 83 -26.39 -17.15 1.32
N PHE A 84 -27.40 -16.32 1.11
CA PHE A 84 -28.48 -16.10 2.06
C PHE A 84 -29.63 -17.08 1.83
N ALA A 85 -30.11 -17.72 2.90
CA ALA A 85 -31.40 -18.40 2.92
C ALA A 85 -32.36 -17.62 3.84
N SER A 86 -33.24 -16.83 3.22
CA SER A 86 -34.02 -15.80 3.90
C SER A 86 -35.49 -16.22 4.07
N PRO A 87 -35.96 -16.49 5.31
CA PRO A 87 -37.37 -16.65 5.59
C PRO A 87 -38.09 -15.28 5.51
N GLU A 88 -39.42 -15.30 5.41
CA GLU A 88 -40.22 -14.08 5.32
C GLU A 88 -41.14 -13.91 6.53
N TYR A 89 -41.01 -12.79 7.24
CA TYR A 89 -41.89 -12.37 8.32
C TYR A 89 -42.62 -11.08 7.88
N ASN A 90 -43.94 -11.15 7.71
CA ASN A 90 -44.80 -10.01 7.37
C ASN A 90 -44.25 -9.17 6.20
N TYR A 91 -43.96 -9.79 5.05
CA TYR A 91 -43.40 -9.14 3.86
C TYR A 91 -41.96 -8.59 4.00
N SER A 92 -41.22 -8.99 5.05
CA SER A 92 -39.87 -8.50 5.32
C SER A 92 -38.91 -9.61 5.76
N LEU A 93 -37.65 -9.21 5.97
CA LEU A 93 -36.59 -10.05 6.53
C LEU A 93 -36.93 -10.49 7.95
N THR A 94 -36.36 -11.62 8.37
CA THR A 94 -36.47 -12.03 9.77
C THR A 94 -35.59 -11.14 10.67
N PRO A 95 -36.01 -10.87 11.92
CA PRO A 95 -35.21 -10.09 12.85
C PRO A 95 -33.78 -10.61 13.05
N PRO A 96 -33.52 -11.93 13.20
CA PRO A 96 -32.15 -12.42 13.35
C PRO A 96 -31.26 -12.17 12.13
N LEU A 97 -31.80 -12.32 10.91
CA LEU A 97 -31.04 -12.04 9.69
C LEU A 97 -30.71 -10.56 9.56
N LYS A 98 -31.69 -9.69 9.77
CA LYS A 98 -31.49 -8.23 9.73
C LYS A 98 -30.50 -7.78 10.79
N ASN A 99 -30.60 -8.33 12.01
CA ASN A 99 -29.68 -8.05 13.10
C ASN A 99 -28.23 -8.44 12.77
N ALA A 100 -28.03 -9.64 12.19
CA ALA A 100 -26.70 -10.08 11.76
C ALA A 100 -26.10 -9.17 10.68
N ILE A 101 -26.92 -8.76 9.70
CA ILE A 101 -26.51 -7.80 8.67
C ILE A 101 -26.14 -6.45 9.29
N ASP A 102 -26.97 -5.94 10.20
CA ASP A 102 -26.76 -4.61 10.79
C ASP A 102 -25.47 -4.56 11.61
N TRP A 103 -25.19 -5.58 12.42
CA TRP A 103 -23.93 -5.69 13.16
C TRP A 103 -22.68 -5.72 12.27
N ALA A 104 -22.73 -6.44 11.15
CA ALA A 104 -21.61 -6.52 10.21
C ALA A 104 -21.50 -5.29 9.29
N SER A 105 -22.56 -4.49 9.19
CA SER A 105 -22.56 -3.23 8.42
C SER A 105 -21.96 -2.04 9.17
N ARG A 106 -21.86 -2.10 10.51
CA ARG A 106 -21.22 -1.04 11.33
C ARG A 106 -19.80 -0.76 10.81
N PRO A 107 -19.34 0.50 10.74
CA PRO A 107 -18.04 0.83 10.15
C PRO A 107 -16.87 0.03 10.79
N PRO A 108 -15.98 -0.58 10.00
CA PRO A 108 -16.05 -0.71 8.54
C PRO A 108 -17.08 -1.75 8.05
N ASN A 109 -17.78 -1.47 6.94
CA ASN A 109 -18.78 -2.36 6.34
C ASN A 109 -18.12 -3.65 5.79
N GLN A 110 -18.43 -4.80 6.39
CA GLN A 110 -17.79 -6.09 6.06
C GLN A 110 -18.30 -6.74 4.76
N PHE A 111 -19.40 -6.23 4.20
CA PHE A 111 -20.04 -6.77 3.00
C PHE A 111 -19.60 -6.07 1.70
N ASN A 112 -18.80 -5.01 1.81
CA ASN A 112 -18.51 -4.12 0.70
C ASN A 112 -17.92 -4.86 -0.51
N ASP A 113 -18.50 -4.61 -1.68
CA ASP A 113 -18.03 -5.06 -3.00
C ASP A 113 -17.98 -6.59 -3.19
N LYS A 114 -18.81 -7.34 -2.46
CA LYS A 114 -18.81 -8.82 -2.51
C LYS A 114 -20.04 -9.37 -3.24
N ALA A 115 -19.86 -10.54 -3.84
CA ALA A 115 -20.94 -11.25 -4.52
C ALA A 115 -21.93 -11.85 -3.53
N ALA A 116 -23.21 -11.94 -3.93
CA ALA A 116 -24.23 -12.59 -3.11
C ALA A 116 -25.27 -13.38 -3.91
N ALA A 117 -25.83 -14.40 -3.29
CA ALA A 117 -27.06 -15.06 -3.73
C ALA A 117 -28.07 -15.07 -2.59
N VAL A 118 -29.36 -15.10 -2.94
CA VAL A 118 -30.44 -15.26 -1.98
C VAL A 118 -31.46 -16.26 -2.49
N VAL A 119 -31.82 -17.19 -1.62
CA VAL A 119 -32.96 -18.10 -1.77
C VAL A 119 -33.91 -17.90 -0.60
N SER A 120 -35.15 -18.36 -0.73
CA SER A 120 -36.09 -18.34 0.38
C SER A 120 -36.84 -19.66 0.51
N VAL A 121 -37.12 -20.04 1.76
CA VAL A 121 -38.12 -21.06 2.08
C VAL A 121 -39.14 -20.44 3.02
N GLY A 122 -40.38 -20.36 2.56
CA GLY A 122 -41.48 -19.71 3.27
C GLY A 122 -42.81 -20.43 3.07
N GLY A 123 -43.85 -19.98 3.75
CA GLY A 123 -45.23 -20.41 3.46
C GLY A 123 -45.82 -19.53 2.35
N GLY A 124 -47.04 -19.81 1.90
CA GLY A 124 -47.75 -18.93 0.95
C GLY A 124 -46.91 -18.66 -0.30
N TYR A 125 -46.49 -17.41 -0.50
CA TYR A 125 -45.65 -16.96 -1.63
C TYR A 125 -44.16 -17.34 -1.51
N ALA A 126 -43.84 -18.45 -0.84
CA ALA A 126 -42.50 -19.04 -0.73
C ALA A 126 -41.40 -18.14 -0.11
N GLY A 127 -41.73 -16.96 0.40
CA GLY A 127 -40.77 -16.02 1.00
C GLY A 127 -40.13 -15.01 0.03
N VAL A 128 -40.71 -14.85 -1.16
CA VAL A 128 -40.17 -14.01 -2.25
C VAL A 128 -39.99 -12.54 -1.84
N GLN A 129 -40.76 -12.02 -0.89
CA GLN A 129 -40.70 -10.60 -0.52
C GLN A 129 -39.49 -10.34 0.38
N SER A 130 -39.14 -11.30 1.23
CA SER A 130 -37.90 -11.27 2.01
C SER A 130 -36.66 -11.16 1.12
N THR A 131 -36.61 -11.91 0.00
CA THR A 131 -35.45 -11.83 -0.92
C THR A 131 -35.35 -10.47 -1.61
N ARG A 132 -36.48 -9.81 -1.89
CA ARG A 132 -36.52 -8.45 -2.45
C ARG A 132 -36.09 -7.39 -1.45
N VAL A 133 -36.55 -7.48 -0.20
CA VAL A 133 -36.14 -6.57 0.87
C VAL A 133 -34.64 -6.71 1.15
N LEU A 134 -34.09 -7.93 1.11
CA LEU A 134 -32.65 -8.15 1.26
C LEU A 134 -31.85 -7.42 0.17
N ARG A 135 -32.30 -7.55 -1.09
CA ARG A 135 -31.69 -6.87 -2.24
C ARG A 135 -31.81 -5.35 -2.15
N LEU A 136 -32.85 -4.82 -1.53
CA LEU A 136 -32.94 -3.38 -1.25
C LEU A 136 -31.87 -2.95 -0.23
N SER A 137 -31.66 -3.72 0.84
CA SER A 137 -30.58 -3.46 1.80
C SER A 137 -29.19 -3.55 1.16
N ALA A 138 -29.02 -4.41 0.15
CA ALA A 138 -27.78 -4.59 -0.59
C ALA A 138 -27.22 -3.30 -1.21
N ILE A 139 -28.08 -2.34 -1.56
CA ILE A 139 -27.68 -1.06 -2.15
C ILE A 139 -26.77 -0.28 -1.18
N PHE A 140 -27.10 -0.26 0.11
CA PHE A 140 -26.26 0.37 1.12
C PHE A 140 -25.02 -0.46 1.45
N LEU A 141 -25.17 -1.79 1.49
CA LEU A 141 -24.08 -2.72 1.82
C LEU A 141 -23.06 -2.87 0.69
N ASN A 142 -23.36 -2.37 -0.51
CA ASN A 142 -22.62 -2.60 -1.75
C ASN A 142 -22.43 -4.10 -2.06
N LEU A 143 -23.50 -4.88 -1.93
CA LEU A 143 -23.52 -6.31 -2.27
C LEU A 143 -24.01 -6.54 -3.70
N HIS A 144 -23.28 -7.35 -4.47
CA HIS A 144 -23.58 -7.67 -5.85
C HIS A 144 -24.34 -8.99 -5.96
N PHE A 145 -25.67 -8.91 -5.95
CA PHE A 145 -26.48 -10.12 -6.05
C PHE A 145 -26.53 -10.70 -7.46
N ILE A 146 -26.49 -12.04 -7.59
CA ILE A 146 -26.92 -12.71 -8.82
C ILE A 146 -28.39 -12.38 -9.09
N ASN A 147 -28.74 -12.12 -10.36
CA ASN A 147 -30.12 -11.81 -10.74
C ASN A 147 -30.91 -13.05 -11.17
N LYS A 148 -30.22 -14.07 -11.69
CA LYS A 148 -30.80 -15.35 -12.10
C LYS A 148 -29.82 -16.49 -11.81
N PRO A 149 -30.32 -17.72 -11.58
CA PRO A 149 -31.74 -18.07 -11.41
C PRO A 149 -32.28 -17.62 -10.04
N GLU A 150 -33.59 -17.46 -9.95
CA GLU A 150 -34.28 -17.21 -8.67
C GLU A 150 -34.80 -18.54 -8.11
N LEU A 151 -34.63 -18.77 -6.80
CA LEU A 151 -35.16 -19.94 -6.12
C LEU A 151 -35.93 -19.52 -4.87
N SER A 152 -37.20 -19.90 -4.80
CA SER A 152 -38.06 -19.72 -3.63
C SER A 152 -38.96 -20.93 -3.53
N ILE A 153 -38.96 -21.59 -2.36
CA ILE A 153 -39.65 -22.87 -2.15
C ILE A 153 -40.74 -22.69 -1.09
N SER A 154 -41.94 -23.14 -1.41
CA SER A 154 -43.06 -23.16 -0.46
C SER A 154 -42.96 -24.41 0.40
N PHE A 155 -42.82 -24.26 1.72
CA PHE A 155 -42.81 -25.42 2.62
C PHE A 155 -44.20 -26.05 2.79
N LYS A 156 -45.26 -25.42 2.29
CA LYS A 156 -46.64 -25.94 2.37
C LYS A 156 -46.84 -27.10 1.40
N ASP A 157 -46.11 -27.10 0.29
CA ASP A 157 -46.20 -28.13 -0.72
C ASP A 157 -45.48 -29.40 -0.21
N PRO A 158 -46.10 -30.59 -0.37
CA PRO A 158 -45.50 -31.84 0.09
C PRO A 158 -44.33 -32.25 -0.82
N GLY A 159 -43.36 -32.97 -0.27
CA GLY A 159 -42.28 -33.59 -1.05
C GLY A 159 -41.02 -32.75 -1.28
N HIS A 160 -40.97 -31.50 -0.79
CA HIS A 160 -39.77 -30.67 -0.89
C HIS A 160 -38.76 -30.91 0.24
N PHE A 161 -39.26 -31.12 1.47
CA PHE A 161 -38.42 -31.24 2.66
C PHE A 161 -38.83 -32.38 3.59
N GLU A 162 -37.84 -32.98 4.25
CA GLU A 162 -38.05 -33.85 5.41
C GLU A 162 -38.35 -32.99 6.65
N ARG A 163 -39.51 -33.21 7.29
CA ARG A 163 -40.02 -32.32 8.35
C ARG A 163 -39.20 -32.36 9.65
N GLU A 164 -38.60 -33.51 9.97
CA GLU A 164 -37.88 -33.72 11.23
C GLU A 164 -36.48 -33.11 11.20
N THR A 165 -35.78 -33.26 10.07
CA THR A 165 -34.38 -32.83 9.90
C THR A 165 -34.27 -31.46 9.23
N GLY A 166 -35.28 -31.07 8.45
CA GLY A 166 -35.27 -29.89 7.60
C GLY A 166 -34.56 -30.09 6.25
N ALA A 167 -34.12 -31.31 5.93
CA ALA A 167 -33.34 -31.60 4.73
C ALA A 167 -34.14 -31.42 3.42
N LEU A 168 -33.50 -30.89 2.38
CA LEU A 168 -34.09 -30.74 1.04
C LEU A 168 -34.06 -32.09 0.30
N VAL A 169 -35.23 -32.64 -0.03
CA VAL A 169 -35.36 -33.97 -0.65
C VAL A 169 -35.76 -33.94 -2.12
N SER A 170 -36.38 -32.85 -2.59
CA SER A 170 -36.84 -32.70 -3.98
C SER A 170 -35.67 -32.55 -4.95
N GLU A 171 -35.55 -33.49 -5.91
CA GLU A 171 -34.51 -33.48 -6.94
C GLU A 171 -34.61 -32.29 -7.90
N ASP A 172 -35.81 -31.80 -8.18
CA ASP A 172 -35.99 -30.63 -9.05
C ASP A 172 -35.53 -29.33 -8.38
N ASP A 173 -35.75 -29.20 -7.06
CA ASP A 173 -35.24 -28.07 -6.30
C ASP A 173 -33.72 -28.14 -6.14
N LYS A 174 -33.15 -29.34 -5.96
CA LYS A 174 -31.70 -29.54 -5.96
C LYS A 174 -31.06 -29.11 -7.27
N LYS A 175 -31.66 -29.44 -8.43
CA LYS A 175 -31.17 -28.97 -9.73
C LYS A 175 -31.19 -27.46 -9.85
N ARG A 176 -32.27 -26.80 -9.41
CA ARG A 176 -32.35 -25.33 -9.41
C ARG A 176 -31.36 -24.71 -8.43
N LEU A 177 -31.16 -25.32 -7.26
CA LEU A 177 -30.18 -24.89 -6.27
C LEU A 177 -28.75 -24.99 -6.83
N GLN A 178 -28.41 -26.05 -7.54
CA GLN A 178 -27.11 -26.17 -8.23
C GLN A 178 -26.90 -25.00 -9.20
N GLN A 179 -27.91 -24.63 -9.98
CA GLN A 179 -27.80 -23.48 -10.90
C GLN A 179 -27.57 -22.15 -10.15
N VAL A 180 -28.16 -21.98 -8.96
CA VAL A 180 -27.93 -20.82 -8.09
C VAL A 180 -26.48 -20.81 -7.60
N VAL A 181 -25.98 -21.95 -7.11
CA VAL A 181 -24.58 -22.11 -6.66
C VAL A 181 -23.61 -21.81 -7.79
N ASP A 182 -23.77 -22.45 -8.95
CA ASP A 182 -22.91 -22.24 -10.12
C ASP A 182 -22.92 -20.77 -10.55
N SER A 183 -24.09 -20.13 -10.54
CA SER A 183 -24.23 -18.71 -10.89
C SER A 183 -23.53 -17.80 -9.89
N LEU A 184 -23.63 -18.09 -8.58
CA LEU A 184 -22.92 -17.35 -7.53
C LEU A 184 -21.40 -17.49 -7.70
N VAL A 185 -20.91 -18.71 -7.91
CA VAL A 185 -19.49 -18.98 -8.11
C VAL A 185 -18.96 -18.23 -9.32
N ASN A 186 -19.63 -18.33 -10.46
CA ASN A 186 -19.23 -17.63 -11.68
C ASN A 186 -19.30 -16.11 -11.51
N TRP A 187 -20.29 -15.60 -10.79
CA TRP A 187 -20.42 -14.18 -10.53
C TRP A 187 -19.34 -13.66 -9.59
N THR A 188 -19.01 -14.41 -8.54
CA THR A 188 -17.91 -14.09 -7.61
C THR A 188 -16.59 -14.03 -8.36
N ARG A 189 -16.31 -15.03 -9.21
CA ARG A 189 -15.12 -15.03 -10.06
C ARG A 189 -15.09 -13.85 -11.02
N ARG A 190 -16.23 -13.43 -11.58
CA ARG A 190 -16.29 -12.24 -12.47
C ARG A 190 -16.01 -10.94 -11.72
N ILE A 191 -16.55 -10.78 -10.51
CA ILE A 191 -16.29 -9.60 -9.67
C ILE A 191 -14.82 -9.58 -9.24
N GLN A 192 -14.28 -10.72 -8.79
CA GLN A 192 -12.88 -10.83 -8.45
C GLN A 192 -11.99 -10.65 -9.69
N GLN A 193 -12.34 -11.20 -10.84
CA GLN A 193 -11.65 -10.96 -12.11
C GLN A 193 -11.75 -9.50 -12.53
N SER A 194 -12.86 -8.78 -12.33
CA SER A 194 -12.87 -7.34 -12.59
C SER A 194 -12.04 -6.53 -11.58
N VAL A 195 -11.59 -7.13 -10.47
CA VAL A 195 -10.61 -6.52 -9.56
C VAL A 195 -9.19 -7.01 -9.87
N THR A 196 -9.03 -8.22 -10.43
CA THR A 196 -7.73 -8.83 -10.76
C THR A 196 -7.28 -8.55 -12.18
N ASP A 197 -8.16 -8.64 -13.19
CA ASP A 197 -7.95 -8.15 -14.57
C ASP A 197 -7.76 -6.63 -14.58
N ASP A 198 -8.37 -5.92 -13.63
CA ASP A 198 -8.13 -4.50 -13.39
C ASP A 198 -6.82 -4.23 -12.62
N LEU A 199 -6.06 -5.26 -12.24
CA LEU A 199 -4.69 -5.14 -11.74
C LEU A 199 -3.68 -5.86 -12.65
N THR A 200 -4.09 -6.84 -13.48
CA THR A 200 -3.19 -7.56 -14.41
C THR A 200 -3.16 -6.95 -15.81
N SER A 201 -4.11 -6.07 -16.18
CA SER A 201 -3.94 -5.19 -17.34
C SER A 201 -3.26 -3.87 -16.98
N GLN A 202 -3.17 -3.55 -15.69
CA GLN A 202 -2.48 -2.38 -15.19
C GLN A 202 -0.98 -2.70 -15.13
N LYS A 203 -0.16 -1.85 -15.74
CA LYS A 203 1.29 -1.92 -15.63
C LYS A 203 1.77 -0.88 -14.62
N PRO A 204 2.84 -1.16 -13.86
CA PRO A 204 3.47 -0.16 -13.00
C PRO A 204 3.73 1.13 -13.77
N SER A 205 3.47 2.29 -13.16
CA SER A 205 3.68 3.61 -13.78
C SER A 205 4.93 4.32 -13.27
N ILE A 206 5.55 3.73 -12.24
CA ILE A 206 6.82 4.17 -11.66
C ILE A 206 7.75 2.96 -11.67
N THR A 207 8.92 3.15 -12.25
CA THR A 207 10.02 2.18 -12.18
C THR A 207 11.20 2.84 -11.52
N GLY A 208 11.96 2.10 -10.73
CA GLY A 208 13.15 2.62 -10.09
C GLY A 208 14.29 1.63 -10.05
N GLU A 209 15.48 2.17 -9.85
CA GLU A 209 16.73 1.45 -9.74
C GLU A 209 17.48 1.98 -8.52
N ALA A 210 17.93 1.07 -7.67
CA ALA A 210 18.79 1.33 -6.53
C ALA A 210 20.22 0.87 -6.87
N SER A 211 21.19 1.77 -6.69
CA SER A 211 22.58 1.56 -7.08
C SER A 211 23.36 0.73 -6.06
N ALA A 212 24.59 0.35 -6.42
CA ALA A 212 25.49 -0.36 -5.52
C ALA A 212 25.97 0.54 -4.37
N GLU A 213 26.08 1.85 -4.61
CA GLU A 213 26.45 2.88 -3.64
C GLU A 213 25.46 2.95 -2.48
N LEU A 214 24.16 2.73 -2.76
CA LEU A 214 23.15 2.58 -1.71
C LEU A 214 23.47 1.41 -0.78
N PHE A 215 23.97 0.29 -1.31
CA PHE A 215 24.30 -0.89 -0.50
C PHE A 215 25.53 -0.66 0.38
N GLU A 216 26.48 0.16 -0.06
CA GLU A 216 27.59 0.61 0.80
C GLU A 216 27.09 1.50 1.94
N TYR A 217 26.18 2.44 1.65
CA TYR A 217 25.55 3.25 2.70
C TYR A 217 24.74 2.37 3.67
N ALA A 218 23.95 1.44 3.15
CA ALA A 218 23.14 0.51 3.95
C ALA A 218 24.00 -0.42 4.82
N SER A 219 25.21 -0.80 4.38
CA SER A 219 26.11 -1.61 5.20
C SER A 219 26.58 -0.83 6.44
N SER A 220 26.85 0.47 6.30
CA SER A 220 27.23 1.34 7.43
C SER A 220 26.10 1.46 8.46
N VAL A 221 24.84 1.55 8.00
CA VAL A 221 23.66 1.56 8.86
C VAL A 221 23.49 0.21 9.56
N ALA A 222 23.67 -0.90 8.83
CA ALA A 222 23.59 -2.25 9.39
C ALA A 222 24.64 -2.48 10.49
N VAL A 223 25.87 -1.97 10.33
CA VAL A 223 26.90 -2.01 11.37
C VAL A 223 26.43 -1.30 12.65
N GLY A 224 25.81 -0.13 12.51
CA GLY A 224 25.24 0.61 13.65
C GLY A 224 24.17 -0.19 14.38
N VAL A 225 23.18 -0.72 13.65
CA VAL A 225 22.09 -1.53 14.21
C VAL A 225 22.62 -2.79 14.89
N LEU A 226 23.53 -3.53 14.25
CA LEU A 226 24.11 -4.75 14.83
C LEU A 226 24.92 -4.44 16.09
N THR A 227 25.63 -3.31 16.14
CA THR A 227 26.42 -2.92 17.31
C THR A 227 25.53 -2.49 18.47
N GLU A 228 24.45 -1.75 18.21
CA GLU A 228 23.50 -1.29 19.22
C GLU A 228 22.66 -2.43 19.79
N GLN A 229 22.19 -3.34 18.92
CA GLN A 229 21.33 -4.46 19.29
C GLN A 229 22.12 -5.68 19.81
N PHE A 230 23.45 -5.65 19.81
CA PHE A 230 24.28 -6.73 20.37
C PHE A 230 24.14 -6.76 21.90
N PRO A 231 23.49 -7.77 22.49
CA PRO A 231 23.18 -7.75 23.91
C PRO A 231 24.44 -7.88 24.77
N HIS A 232 24.48 -7.16 25.89
CA HIS A 232 25.44 -7.41 26.98
C HIS A 232 25.06 -8.70 27.72
N ALA A 233 25.27 -9.84 27.08
CA ALA A 233 24.91 -11.14 27.61
C ALA A 233 25.81 -11.51 28.80
N LYS A 234 25.17 -11.89 29.92
CA LYS A 234 25.82 -12.46 31.09
C LYS A 234 25.85 -13.98 30.96
N LEU A 235 27.03 -14.56 31.12
CA LEU A 235 27.25 -15.98 30.93
C LEU A 235 27.35 -16.70 32.29
N PRO A 236 26.94 -17.97 32.38
CA PRO A 236 27.07 -18.76 33.59
C PRO A 236 28.55 -19.01 33.93
N PRO A 237 28.88 -19.24 35.21
CA PRO A 237 30.25 -19.51 35.62
C PRO A 237 30.76 -20.82 35.02
N VAL A 238 32.05 -20.85 34.71
CA VAL A 238 32.75 -21.99 34.11
C VAL A 238 33.77 -22.52 35.11
N GLU A 239 33.64 -23.79 35.47
CA GLU A 239 34.55 -24.45 36.40
C GLU A 239 35.39 -25.50 35.68
N LYS A 240 36.69 -25.55 35.96
CA LYS A 240 37.56 -26.61 35.48
C LYS A 240 38.62 -26.97 36.50
N THR A 241 38.85 -28.28 36.64
CA THR A 241 39.92 -28.84 37.44
C THR A 241 41.04 -29.27 36.52
N PHE A 242 42.28 -28.85 36.79
CA PHE A 242 43.43 -29.27 35.99
C PHE A 242 44.62 -29.64 36.87
N HIS A 243 45.42 -30.56 36.34
CA HIS A 243 46.61 -31.07 37.00
C HIS A 243 47.85 -30.53 36.30
N VAL A 244 48.68 -29.77 37.02
CA VAL A 244 49.95 -29.27 36.50
C VAL A 244 51.06 -30.22 36.98
N PRO A 245 51.83 -30.84 36.08
CA PRO A 245 52.98 -31.67 36.47
C PRO A 245 53.91 -30.85 37.37
N VAL A 246 54.37 -31.43 38.50
CA VAL A 246 55.17 -30.77 39.57
C VAL A 246 54.37 -29.92 40.56
N VAL A 247 53.23 -29.33 40.18
CA VAL A 247 52.49 -28.36 41.01
C VAL A 247 51.12 -28.87 41.46
N GLY A 248 50.68 -30.07 41.10
CA GLY A 248 49.45 -30.69 41.62
C GLY A 248 48.14 -30.15 41.01
N THR A 249 47.01 -30.48 41.65
CA THR A 249 45.66 -30.18 41.14
C THR A 249 45.18 -28.81 41.61
N PHE A 250 44.66 -28.01 40.67
CA PHE A 250 44.02 -26.72 40.92
C PHE A 250 42.57 -26.74 40.46
N HIS A 251 41.71 -26.03 41.18
CA HIS A 251 40.35 -25.71 40.77
C HIS A 251 40.29 -24.27 40.30
N LEU A 252 39.89 -24.04 39.05
CA LEU A 252 39.65 -22.71 38.48
C LEU A 252 38.15 -22.53 38.29
N THR A 253 37.64 -21.43 38.81
CA THR A 253 36.30 -20.91 38.55
C THR A 253 36.46 -19.61 37.78
N VAL A 254 35.75 -19.46 36.67
CA VAL A 254 35.62 -18.21 35.92
C VAL A 254 34.16 -17.78 36.05
N ASP A 255 33.90 -16.66 36.71
CA ASP A 255 32.57 -16.15 36.99
C ASP A 255 32.44 -14.67 36.55
N GLN A 256 31.23 -14.11 36.71
CA GLN A 256 30.92 -12.74 36.30
C GLN A 256 31.29 -12.44 34.85
N ILE A 257 31.09 -13.43 33.96
CA ILE A 257 31.42 -13.29 32.54
C ILE A 257 30.36 -12.41 31.88
N SER A 258 30.78 -11.29 31.31
CA SER A 258 29.93 -10.34 30.58
C SER A 258 30.52 -10.06 29.21
N LEU A 259 29.73 -10.27 28.16
CA LEU A 259 30.06 -9.82 26.81
C LEU A 259 30.00 -8.28 26.74
N GLY A 260 31.01 -7.72 26.09
CA GLY A 260 31.21 -6.30 25.86
C GLY A 260 30.58 -5.87 24.54
N GLN A 261 31.07 -4.77 24.00
CA GLN A 261 30.57 -4.25 22.72
C GLN A 261 31.07 -5.09 21.55
N LEU A 262 30.23 -5.16 20.52
CA LEU A 262 30.61 -5.67 19.21
C LEU A 262 31.33 -4.57 18.44
N THR A 263 32.32 -4.92 17.65
CA THR A 263 33.00 -3.99 16.74
C THR A 263 33.13 -4.68 15.39
N LEU A 264 32.50 -4.08 14.39
CA LEU A 264 32.67 -4.45 12.98
C LEU A 264 33.47 -3.33 12.31
N ASP A 265 34.44 -3.70 11.47
CA ASP A 265 35.15 -2.73 10.65
C ASP A 265 34.26 -2.37 9.43
N PRO A 266 33.85 -1.09 9.27
CA PRO A 266 33.08 -0.68 8.10
C PRO A 266 33.82 -0.94 6.78
N ALA A 267 35.16 -0.93 6.75
CA ALA A 267 35.93 -1.21 5.55
C ALA A 267 35.93 -2.70 5.16
N GLU A 268 35.66 -3.59 6.10
CA GLU A 268 35.53 -5.04 5.89
C GLU A 268 34.07 -5.52 5.93
N THR A 269 33.12 -4.59 5.99
CA THR A 269 31.67 -4.87 6.03
C THR A 269 30.98 -4.28 4.81
N GLY A 270 30.24 -5.11 4.06
CA GLY A 270 29.53 -4.65 2.89
C GLY A 270 28.29 -5.48 2.58
N ILE A 271 27.41 -4.90 1.79
CA ILE A 271 26.24 -5.58 1.23
C ILE A 271 26.48 -5.70 -0.28
N ARG A 272 26.24 -6.89 -0.83
CA ARG A 272 26.38 -7.17 -2.27
C ARG A 272 25.19 -7.97 -2.74
N LEU A 273 24.84 -7.87 -4.01
CA LEU A 273 23.90 -8.82 -4.61
C LEU A 273 24.55 -10.19 -4.80
N SER A 274 23.75 -11.23 -4.63
CA SER A 274 24.11 -12.60 -4.99
C SER A 274 24.40 -12.70 -6.49
N PRO A 275 25.18 -13.69 -6.95
CA PRO A 275 25.52 -13.83 -8.37
C PRO A 275 24.31 -14.02 -9.30
N ASP A 276 23.18 -14.50 -8.77
CA ASP A 276 21.92 -14.66 -9.49
C ASP A 276 21.00 -13.42 -9.39
N GLY A 277 21.43 -12.38 -8.65
CA GLY A 277 20.68 -11.14 -8.45
C GLY A 277 19.43 -11.28 -7.58
N SER A 278 19.19 -12.43 -6.95
CA SER A 278 17.98 -12.68 -6.18
C SER A 278 18.04 -12.15 -4.75
N SER A 279 19.23 -12.11 -4.15
CA SER A 279 19.44 -11.90 -2.72
C SER A 279 20.51 -10.84 -2.42
N LEU A 280 20.34 -10.14 -1.31
CA LEU A 280 21.34 -9.28 -0.68
C LEU A 280 22.17 -10.10 0.32
N VAL A 281 23.49 -10.10 0.10
CA VAL A 281 24.47 -10.78 0.96
C VAL A 281 25.23 -9.73 1.77
N LEU A 282 24.90 -9.63 3.05
CA LEU A 282 25.70 -8.91 4.04
C LEU A 282 26.89 -9.79 4.42
N HIS A 283 28.10 -9.26 4.25
CA HIS A 283 29.32 -9.88 4.71
C HIS A 283 30.05 -8.91 5.64
N ALA A 284 30.61 -9.44 6.73
CA ALA A 284 31.55 -8.73 7.58
C ALA A 284 32.72 -9.64 7.91
N ALA A 285 33.93 -9.14 7.75
CA ALA A 285 35.15 -9.77 8.25
C ALA A 285 35.75 -8.93 9.40
N GLY A 286 36.71 -9.50 10.12
CA GLY A 286 37.41 -8.80 11.19
C GLY A 286 36.52 -8.46 12.38
N VAL A 287 35.37 -9.13 12.55
CA VAL A 287 34.45 -8.84 13.66
C VAL A 287 35.14 -9.17 14.98
N THR A 288 35.08 -8.24 15.92
CA THR A 288 35.65 -8.40 17.26
C THR A 288 34.63 -8.09 18.34
N THR A 289 34.80 -8.73 19.50
CA THR A 289 34.05 -8.38 20.71
C THR A 289 34.92 -8.63 21.92
N SER A 290 34.73 -7.86 22.98
CA SER A 290 35.39 -8.10 24.26
C SER A 290 34.48 -8.85 25.23
N ALA A 291 35.07 -9.50 26.21
CA ALA A 291 34.35 -10.08 27.34
C ALA A 291 35.17 -9.83 28.61
N THR A 292 34.50 -9.39 29.67
CA THR A 292 35.13 -9.22 30.98
C THR A 292 34.72 -10.40 31.87
N CYS A 293 35.64 -10.90 32.67
CA CYS A 293 35.36 -11.97 33.62
C CYS A 293 36.23 -11.86 34.86
N HIS A 294 35.79 -12.53 35.92
CA HIS A 294 36.54 -12.70 37.15
C HIS A 294 36.94 -14.16 37.29
N PHE A 295 38.13 -14.41 37.86
CA PHE A 295 38.61 -15.78 38.05
C PHE A 295 39.07 -16.02 39.49
N HIS A 296 38.84 -17.25 39.94
CA HIS A 296 39.27 -17.77 41.23
C HIS A 296 40.03 -19.08 41.02
N LEU A 297 41.27 -19.11 41.45
CA LEU A 297 42.12 -20.29 41.45
C LEU A 297 42.35 -20.76 42.88
N VAL A 298 41.95 -21.99 43.21
CA VAL A 298 42.06 -22.56 44.54
C VAL A 298 42.84 -23.87 44.50
N ARG A 299 43.86 -23.97 45.34
CA ARG A 299 44.55 -25.20 45.72
C ARG A 299 45.03 -25.06 47.17
N ALA A 300 44.30 -25.63 48.12
CA ALA A 300 44.60 -25.45 49.54
C ALA A 300 46.09 -25.71 49.89
N PRO A 301 46.78 -24.77 50.56
CA PRO A 301 46.30 -23.51 51.14
C PRO A 301 46.42 -22.27 50.22
N ILE A 302 46.83 -22.43 48.97
CA ILE A 302 47.08 -21.36 47.99
C ILE A 302 45.78 -20.99 47.27
N SER A 303 45.41 -19.71 47.32
CA SER A 303 44.33 -19.14 46.52
C SER A 303 44.80 -17.87 45.79
N SER A 304 44.32 -17.67 44.57
CA SER A 304 44.56 -16.46 43.78
C SER A 304 43.26 -16.06 43.07
N SER A 305 43.00 -14.77 42.97
CA SER A 305 41.88 -14.23 42.20
C SER A 305 42.32 -13.02 41.38
N GLY A 306 41.56 -12.69 40.35
CA GLY A 306 41.84 -11.54 39.51
C GLY A 306 40.77 -11.35 38.44
N HIS A 307 41.01 -10.37 37.56
CA HIS A 307 40.13 -10.08 36.45
C HIS A 307 40.84 -10.39 35.13
N ALA A 308 40.07 -10.83 34.15
CA ALA A 308 40.55 -11.01 32.79
C ALA A 308 39.61 -10.34 31.79
N GLU A 309 40.21 -9.70 30.80
CA GLU A 309 39.53 -9.21 29.60
C GLU A 309 39.93 -10.11 28.45
N ILE A 310 38.95 -10.54 27.68
CA ILE A 310 39.09 -11.52 26.61
C ILE A 310 38.58 -10.87 25.34
N THR A 311 39.46 -10.66 24.38
CA THR A 311 39.09 -10.13 23.07
C THR A 311 38.92 -11.30 22.11
N VAL A 312 37.70 -11.52 21.66
CA VAL A 312 37.40 -12.48 20.61
C VAL A 312 37.65 -11.77 19.27
N THR A 313 38.48 -12.39 18.42
CA THR A 313 38.95 -11.80 17.17
C THR A 313 38.76 -12.74 16.00
N HIS A 314 39.03 -12.25 14.77
CA HIS A 314 38.85 -13.01 13.53
C HIS A 314 37.41 -13.54 13.40
N GLY A 315 36.45 -12.68 13.75
CA GLY A 315 35.04 -12.96 13.55
C GLY A 315 34.65 -12.75 12.09
N HIS A 316 33.71 -13.55 11.61
CA HIS A 316 33.05 -13.33 10.33
C HIS A 316 31.54 -13.45 10.49
N LEU A 317 30.81 -12.74 9.63
CA LEU A 317 29.36 -12.82 9.48
C LEU A 317 29.05 -12.88 7.99
N GLN A 318 28.23 -13.85 7.60
CA GLN A 318 27.59 -13.88 6.29
C GLN A 318 26.09 -14.11 6.47
N LEU A 319 25.29 -13.18 5.96
CA LEU A 319 23.83 -13.19 6.05
C LEU A 319 23.24 -12.94 4.66
N GLU A 320 22.34 -13.81 4.23
CA GLU A 320 21.64 -13.70 2.95
C GLU A 320 20.17 -13.35 3.18
N MET A 321 19.71 -12.33 2.48
CA MET A 321 18.40 -11.71 2.68
C MET A 321 17.75 -11.41 1.33
N GLU A 322 16.43 -11.45 1.25
CA GLU A 322 15.66 -11.06 0.06
C GLU A 322 14.68 -9.95 0.43
N VAL A 323 14.46 -9.01 -0.49
CA VAL A 323 13.43 -7.99 -0.36
C VAL A 323 12.18 -8.45 -1.09
N HIS A 324 11.09 -8.66 -0.37
CA HIS A 324 9.81 -9.12 -0.88
C HIS A 324 8.75 -8.05 -0.80
N ASN A 325 7.75 -8.15 -1.67
CA ASN A 325 6.47 -7.47 -1.44
C ASN A 325 5.65 -8.29 -0.44
N ASP A 326 5.21 -7.66 0.65
CA ASP A 326 4.44 -8.32 1.71
C ASP A 326 2.99 -8.68 1.35
N GLY A 327 2.54 -8.31 0.14
CA GLY A 327 1.18 -8.50 -0.36
C GLY A 327 0.22 -7.35 -0.04
N ALA A 328 0.59 -6.47 0.90
CA ALA A 328 -0.05 -5.17 1.08
C ALA A 328 0.65 -4.07 0.25
N GLY A 329 1.85 -4.37 -0.26
CA GLY A 329 2.62 -3.50 -1.14
C GLY A 329 3.77 -2.76 -0.43
N HIS A 330 4.09 -3.12 0.82
CA HIS A 330 5.31 -2.67 1.48
C HIS A 330 6.48 -3.59 1.12
N PRO A 331 7.72 -3.06 1.04
CA PRO A 331 8.91 -3.89 1.04
C PRO A 331 9.08 -4.58 2.38
N LYS A 332 9.55 -5.81 2.35
CA LYS A 332 9.85 -6.62 3.53
C LYS A 332 11.13 -7.40 3.32
N LEU A 333 12.09 -7.22 4.22
CA LEU A 333 13.35 -7.95 4.26
C LEU A 333 13.14 -9.31 4.95
N LEU A 334 13.49 -10.39 4.25
CA LEU A 334 13.39 -11.76 4.73
C LEU A 334 14.77 -12.42 4.73
N VAL A 335 15.11 -13.13 5.80
CA VAL A 335 16.35 -13.92 5.87
C VAL A 335 16.15 -15.24 5.14
N VAL A 336 17.00 -15.53 4.15
CA VAL A 336 16.90 -16.75 3.30
C VAL A 336 17.40 -17.98 4.05
N GLN A 337 18.52 -17.83 4.76
CA GLN A 337 19.19 -18.90 5.49
C GLN A 337 19.80 -18.39 6.80
N PRO A 338 19.97 -19.27 7.81
CA PRO A 338 20.60 -18.88 9.07
C PRO A 338 21.97 -18.25 8.82
N PRO A 339 22.30 -17.14 9.51
CA PRO A 339 23.58 -16.46 9.29
C PRO A 339 24.74 -17.38 9.66
N ASP A 340 25.76 -17.38 8.81
CA ASP A 340 27.03 -18.03 9.08
C ASP A 340 27.91 -17.10 9.91
N VAL A 341 28.21 -17.52 11.13
CA VAL A 341 28.92 -16.72 12.12
C VAL A 341 29.95 -17.59 12.81
N GLY A 342 31.19 -17.12 12.83
CA GLY A 342 32.27 -17.80 13.52
C GLY A 342 33.31 -16.83 14.07
N PHE A 343 33.97 -17.25 15.14
CA PHE A 343 35.09 -16.54 15.76
C PHE A 343 36.24 -17.52 15.99
N GLU A 344 37.39 -17.26 15.38
CA GLU A 344 38.53 -18.19 15.42
C GLU A 344 39.62 -17.78 16.43
N GLY A 345 39.82 -16.46 16.55
CA GLY A 345 40.88 -15.84 17.34
C GLY A 345 40.43 -15.46 18.75
N LEU A 346 41.38 -15.51 19.68
CA LEU A 346 41.13 -15.11 21.07
C LEU A 346 42.43 -14.57 21.67
N ASP A 347 42.37 -13.34 22.17
CA ASP A 347 43.42 -12.71 22.96
C ASP A 347 42.91 -12.47 24.38
N ILE A 348 43.82 -12.49 25.36
CA ILE A 348 43.48 -12.36 26.77
C ILE A 348 44.41 -11.35 27.42
N GLN A 349 43.89 -10.53 28.32
CA GLN A 349 44.68 -9.77 29.27
C GLN A 349 44.25 -10.15 30.68
N VAL A 350 45.21 -10.48 31.55
CA VAL A 350 44.96 -10.94 32.92
C VAL A 350 45.63 -9.99 33.90
N TRP A 351 44.87 -9.51 34.89
CA TRP A 351 45.37 -8.66 35.97
C TRP A 351 45.24 -9.36 37.33
N GLY A 352 46.10 -8.97 38.28
CA GLY A 352 46.05 -9.47 39.66
C GLY A 352 46.77 -10.79 39.91
N SER A 353 47.44 -11.38 38.91
CA SER A 353 48.22 -12.62 39.07
C SER A 353 49.63 -12.53 38.47
N LYS A 354 50.62 -13.17 39.12
CA LYS A 354 52.03 -13.23 38.67
C LYS A 354 52.36 -14.51 37.88
N LEU A 355 51.39 -15.39 37.66
CA LEU A 355 51.58 -16.70 37.04
C LEU A 355 51.31 -16.61 35.54
N ALA A 356 52.37 -16.55 34.72
CA ALA A 356 52.25 -16.54 33.25
C ALA A 356 51.49 -17.76 32.69
N ALA A 357 51.53 -18.91 33.37
CA ALA A 357 50.82 -20.12 32.97
C ALA A 357 49.28 -20.01 33.04
N LEU A 358 48.73 -19.07 33.81
CA LEU A 358 47.28 -18.88 33.93
C LEU A 358 46.64 -18.36 32.64
N TYR A 359 47.39 -17.59 31.84
CA TYR A 359 46.93 -17.05 30.56
C TYR A 359 46.38 -18.16 29.66
N ASN A 360 47.20 -19.19 29.38
CA ASN A 360 46.84 -20.28 28.47
C ASN A 360 45.68 -21.14 28.99
N ILE A 361 45.55 -21.25 30.31
CA ILE A 361 44.54 -22.08 30.94
C ILE A 361 43.19 -21.37 30.94
N ILE A 362 43.15 -20.09 31.35
CA ILE A 362 41.94 -19.28 31.27
C ILE A 362 41.48 -19.21 29.82
N ALA A 363 42.40 -19.04 28.86
CA ALA A 363 42.10 -19.11 27.43
C ALA A 363 41.41 -20.40 27.03
N GLN A 364 41.97 -21.57 27.37
CA GLN A 364 41.36 -22.85 27.03
C GLN A 364 40.01 -23.11 27.70
N VAL A 365 39.79 -22.59 28.90
CA VAL A 365 38.56 -22.80 29.66
C VAL A 365 37.45 -21.88 29.17
N ALA A 366 37.77 -20.60 28.95
CA ALA A 366 36.81 -19.57 28.61
C ALA A 366 36.53 -19.48 27.10
N LYS A 367 37.44 -19.96 26.23
CA LYS A 367 37.29 -19.87 24.76
C LYS A 367 35.95 -20.42 24.25
N GLY A 368 35.63 -21.68 24.54
CA GLY A 368 34.40 -22.31 24.04
C GLY A 368 33.13 -21.58 24.48
N PRO A 369 32.93 -21.34 25.78
CA PRO A 369 31.77 -20.62 26.30
C PRO A 369 31.62 -19.19 25.75
N ILE A 370 32.71 -18.42 25.70
CA ILE A 370 32.67 -17.01 25.26
C ILE A 370 32.51 -16.90 23.75
N SER A 371 33.32 -17.61 22.95
CA SER A 371 33.18 -17.60 21.49
C SER A 371 31.81 -18.14 21.08
N GLY A 372 31.32 -19.21 21.71
CA GLY A 372 29.99 -19.74 21.43
C GLY A 372 28.86 -18.80 21.83
N ALA A 373 29.05 -17.98 22.86
CA ALA A 373 28.09 -16.94 23.22
C ALA A 373 28.12 -15.79 22.21
N ALA A 374 29.31 -15.26 21.89
CA ALA A 374 29.48 -14.23 20.88
C ALA A 374 28.86 -14.65 19.53
N THR A 375 29.09 -15.89 19.09
CA THR A 375 28.45 -16.46 17.90
C THR A 375 26.93 -16.44 18.01
N ARG A 376 26.34 -16.93 19.10
CA ARG A 376 24.87 -16.97 19.26
C ARG A 376 24.24 -15.59 19.29
N GLU A 377 24.82 -14.66 20.02
CA GLU A 377 24.31 -13.28 20.13
C GLU A 377 24.38 -12.57 18.78
N LEU A 378 25.50 -12.70 18.06
CA LEU A 378 25.64 -12.11 16.72
C LEU A 378 24.70 -12.78 15.72
N GLN A 379 24.55 -14.09 15.78
CA GLN A 379 23.62 -14.83 14.93
C GLN A 379 22.16 -14.42 15.18
N TYR A 380 21.78 -14.19 16.45
CA TYR A 380 20.46 -13.68 16.82
C TYR A 380 20.24 -12.25 16.32
N ALA A 381 21.20 -11.35 16.57
CA ALA A 381 21.13 -9.96 16.13
C ALA A 381 21.03 -9.86 14.59
N ALA A 382 21.80 -10.68 13.86
CA ALA A 382 21.76 -10.73 12.40
C ALA A 382 20.47 -11.35 11.85
N ALA A 383 19.98 -12.44 12.45
CA ALA A 383 18.80 -13.15 11.95
C ALA A 383 17.46 -12.52 12.34
N THR A 384 17.44 -11.71 13.40
CA THR A 384 16.19 -11.19 14.01
C THR A 384 16.22 -9.67 14.13
N SER A 385 17.12 -9.12 14.96
CA SER A 385 17.11 -7.69 15.29
C SER A 385 17.34 -6.79 14.07
N LEU A 386 18.25 -7.16 13.18
CA LEU A 386 18.53 -6.38 11.97
C LEU A 386 17.34 -6.39 10.99
N PRO A 387 16.77 -7.55 10.57
CA PRO A 387 15.56 -7.57 9.76
C PRO A 387 14.38 -6.84 10.39
N ASP A 388 14.17 -6.97 11.71
CA ASP A 388 13.08 -6.28 12.41
C ASP A 388 13.25 -4.76 12.33
N ALA A 389 14.45 -4.23 12.62
CA ALA A 389 14.71 -2.79 12.53
C ALA A 389 14.52 -2.24 11.11
N VAL A 390 14.92 -3.01 10.07
CA VAL A 390 14.71 -2.62 8.67
C VAL A 390 13.23 -2.68 8.29
N ASN A 391 12.52 -3.74 8.69
CA ASN A 391 11.10 -3.93 8.40
C ASN A 391 10.23 -2.89 9.11
N ASP A 392 10.61 -2.47 10.32
CA ASP A 392 9.97 -1.36 11.03
C ASP A 392 10.10 -0.08 10.19
N ALA A 393 11.29 0.24 9.68
CA ALA A 393 11.48 1.39 8.80
C ALA A 393 10.68 1.27 7.49
N PHE A 394 10.67 0.11 6.84
CA PHE A 394 9.90 -0.14 5.62
C PHE A 394 8.39 -0.03 5.82
N SER A 395 7.87 -0.40 7.00
CA SER A 395 6.46 -0.26 7.33
C SER A 395 5.99 1.19 7.40
N THR A 396 6.93 2.14 7.58
CA THR A 396 6.61 3.58 7.60
C THR A 396 6.54 4.21 6.22
N LEU A 397 6.93 3.50 5.16
CA LEU A 397 6.81 4.00 3.79
C LEU A 397 5.33 4.18 3.44
N PRO A 398 4.89 5.36 2.97
CA PRO A 398 3.51 5.54 2.57
C PRO A 398 3.18 4.62 1.40
N LEU A 399 2.04 3.93 1.45
CA LEU A 399 1.48 3.23 0.28
C LEU A 399 0.65 4.18 -0.59
N LEU A 400 0.04 5.17 0.06
CA LEU A 400 -0.83 6.17 -0.51
C LEU A 400 -0.31 7.56 -0.11
N VAL A 401 -0.14 8.44 -1.08
CA VAL A 401 0.24 9.84 -0.86
C VAL A 401 -0.94 10.73 -1.18
N ASP A 402 -1.36 11.56 -0.23
CA ASP A 402 -2.43 12.53 -0.47
C ASP A 402 -1.99 13.55 -1.52
N ALA A 403 -2.75 13.58 -2.60
CA ALA A 403 -2.61 14.51 -3.72
C ALA A 403 -3.86 15.39 -3.82
N ARG A 404 -4.29 15.97 -2.68
CA ARG A 404 -5.38 16.94 -2.54
C ARG A 404 -6.72 16.45 -3.09
N GLY A 405 -7.26 15.46 -2.39
CA GLY A 405 -8.58 14.87 -2.70
C GLY A 405 -8.51 13.60 -3.56
N PHE A 406 -7.28 13.15 -3.82
CA PHE A 406 -6.93 11.88 -4.45
C PHE A 406 -5.77 11.27 -3.68
N GLU A 407 -5.66 9.96 -3.75
CA GLU A 407 -4.56 9.22 -3.16
C GLU A 407 -3.72 8.65 -4.30
N LEU A 408 -2.44 8.98 -4.34
CA LEU A 408 -1.50 8.35 -5.25
C LEU A 408 -1.01 7.05 -4.62
N ASN A 409 -1.33 5.93 -5.25
CA ASN A 409 -0.80 4.64 -4.88
C ASN A 409 0.64 4.47 -5.40
N ILE A 410 1.58 4.40 -4.46
CA ILE A 410 3.02 4.17 -4.65
C ILE A 410 3.47 2.84 -4.04
N SER A 411 2.54 1.93 -3.80
CA SER A 411 2.86 0.60 -3.29
C SER A 411 3.62 -0.22 -4.34
N LEU A 412 4.49 -1.12 -3.86
CA LEU A 412 5.23 -2.05 -4.71
C LEU A 412 4.25 -2.89 -5.53
N ALA A 413 4.46 -2.94 -6.85
CA ALA A 413 3.73 -3.81 -7.76
C ALA A 413 4.30 -5.24 -7.76
N GLY A 414 5.58 -5.39 -7.44
CA GLY A 414 6.30 -6.66 -7.40
C GLY A 414 7.41 -6.68 -6.36
N SER A 415 8.05 -7.84 -6.19
CA SER A 415 9.25 -7.91 -5.34
C SER A 415 10.44 -7.37 -6.13
N PRO A 416 11.28 -6.49 -5.56
CA PRO A 416 12.46 -5.96 -6.22
C PRO A 416 13.43 -7.08 -6.67
N GLN A 417 14.12 -6.88 -7.79
CA GLN A 417 15.04 -7.89 -8.34
C GLN A 417 16.35 -7.27 -8.78
N GLY A 418 17.44 -8.04 -8.68
CA GLY A 418 18.73 -7.66 -9.22
C GLY A 418 18.71 -7.65 -10.75
N ASP A 419 19.34 -6.65 -11.35
CA ASP A 419 19.36 -6.44 -12.80
C ASP A 419 20.61 -7.00 -13.50
N GLY A 420 21.49 -7.68 -12.76
CA GLY A 420 22.76 -8.24 -13.23
C GLY A 420 23.93 -7.25 -13.34
N ARG A 421 23.71 -5.95 -13.08
CA ARG A 421 24.77 -4.91 -13.00
C ARG A 421 25.22 -4.64 -11.57
N GLY A 422 24.59 -5.29 -10.60
CA GLY A 422 24.80 -5.00 -9.18
C GLY A 422 23.80 -3.98 -8.64
N HIS A 423 22.73 -3.67 -9.38
CA HIS A 423 21.67 -2.78 -8.96
C HIS A 423 20.38 -3.58 -8.71
N ILE A 424 19.45 -3.03 -7.93
CA ILE A 424 18.10 -3.58 -7.73
C ILE A 424 17.09 -2.71 -8.46
N THR A 425 16.23 -3.32 -9.26
CA THR A 425 15.06 -2.66 -9.84
C THR A 425 13.82 -2.90 -8.99
N PHE A 426 12.97 -1.87 -8.89
CA PHE A 426 11.68 -1.94 -8.25
C PHE A 426 10.62 -1.28 -9.12
N GLU A 427 9.37 -1.70 -8.93
CA GLU A 427 8.22 -1.23 -9.69
C GLU A 427 7.13 -0.85 -8.71
N ASP A 428 6.64 0.39 -8.80
CA ASP A 428 5.52 0.88 -8.01
C ASP A 428 4.31 1.13 -8.91
N TRP A 429 3.11 0.95 -8.38
CA TRP A 429 1.89 1.12 -9.17
C TRP A 429 1.79 2.51 -9.80
N GLY A 430 2.02 3.57 -9.03
CA GLY A 430 1.95 4.96 -9.49
C GLY A 430 0.57 5.38 -9.98
N ILE A 431 -0.50 4.95 -9.30
CA ILE A 431 -1.89 5.09 -9.76
C ILE A 431 -2.70 6.01 -8.85
N PHE A 432 -3.35 7.03 -9.41
CA PHE A 432 -4.29 7.88 -8.67
C PHE A 432 -5.60 7.15 -8.39
N GLN A 433 -6.02 7.19 -7.13
CA GLN A 433 -7.26 6.63 -6.62
C GLN A 433 -8.11 7.76 -6.02
N ASN A 434 -9.43 7.58 -6.04
CA ASN A 434 -10.31 8.49 -5.32
C ASN A 434 -10.31 8.17 -3.82
N LEU A 435 -10.68 9.12 -2.97
CA LEU A 435 -10.84 8.93 -1.51
C LEU A 435 -11.87 7.86 -1.09
N ARG A 436 -12.49 7.15 -2.05
CA ARG A 436 -13.41 6.03 -1.80
C ARG A 436 -12.78 4.66 -2.14
N GLY A 437 -11.49 4.62 -2.46
CA GLY A 437 -10.72 3.38 -2.67
C GLY A 437 -11.06 2.63 -3.95
N ASN A 438 -11.77 3.23 -4.91
CA ASN A 438 -12.01 2.59 -6.20
C ASN A 438 -10.80 2.87 -7.11
N PRO A 439 -10.05 1.85 -7.57
CA PRO A 439 -9.03 2.04 -8.59
C PRO A 439 -9.70 2.62 -9.83
N TRP A 440 -9.27 3.80 -10.27
CA TRP A 440 -9.79 4.39 -11.49
C TRP A 440 -8.93 3.90 -12.66
N GLN A 441 -9.51 3.09 -13.54
CA GLN A 441 -8.86 2.64 -14.77
C GLN A 441 -8.33 3.83 -15.57
N CYS A 442 -7.01 3.95 -15.70
CA CYS A 442 -6.40 4.92 -16.58
C CYS A 442 -6.41 4.38 -18.02
N PRO A 443 -7.21 4.93 -18.96
CA PRO A 443 -7.22 4.47 -20.36
C PRO A 443 -5.92 4.78 -21.14
N LEU A 444 -4.89 5.31 -20.48
CA LEU A 444 -3.59 5.71 -21.07
C LEU A 444 -2.39 5.05 -20.38
N GLN A 445 -2.62 3.98 -19.60
CA GLN A 445 -1.54 3.21 -18.99
C GLN A 445 -0.73 2.54 -20.11
N GLN A 446 0.46 3.07 -20.38
CA GLN A 446 1.44 2.49 -21.31
C GLN A 446 2.45 1.64 -20.54
N GLU A 447 3.28 0.88 -21.25
CA GLU A 447 4.34 0.09 -20.63
C GLU A 447 5.27 1.01 -19.82
N PRO A 448 5.68 0.61 -18.60
CA PRO A 448 6.69 1.33 -17.86
C PRO A 448 7.93 1.46 -18.74
N PRO A 449 8.50 2.66 -18.89
CA PRO A 449 9.78 2.82 -19.57
C PRO A 449 10.87 2.15 -18.74
N ASP A 450 11.81 1.48 -19.42
CA ASP A 450 13.10 1.21 -18.82
C ASP A 450 13.81 2.55 -18.56
N LEU A 451 14.49 2.67 -17.42
CA LEU A 451 15.40 3.79 -17.18
C LEU A 451 16.43 3.83 -18.31
N THR A 452 16.48 4.96 -19.03
CA THR A 452 17.50 5.18 -20.04
C THR A 452 18.89 5.21 -19.39
N ALA A 453 19.94 4.97 -20.18
CA ALA A 453 21.29 4.95 -19.64
C ALA A 453 21.71 6.28 -18.97
N SER A 454 21.13 7.42 -19.38
CA SER A 454 21.36 8.75 -18.79
C SER A 454 20.60 9.01 -17.50
N ALA A 455 19.52 8.25 -17.26
CA ALA A 455 18.62 8.40 -16.12
C ALA A 455 19.00 7.50 -14.92
N ARG A 456 20.03 6.67 -15.07
CA ARG A 456 20.45 5.69 -14.08
C ARG A 456 21.14 6.33 -12.87
N PRO A 457 21.11 5.67 -11.70
CA PRO A 457 21.66 6.22 -10.46
C PRO A 457 23.19 6.13 -10.39
N ASP A 458 23.93 6.22 -11.50
CA ASP A 458 25.38 5.96 -11.51
C ASP A 458 26.17 6.92 -10.59
N ASP A 459 25.60 8.09 -10.24
CA ASP A 459 26.13 9.06 -9.27
C ASP A 459 25.21 9.29 -8.05
N HIS A 460 24.16 8.48 -7.88
CA HIS A 460 23.12 8.65 -6.84
C HIS A 460 22.76 7.33 -6.16
N PHE A 461 22.09 7.35 -5.01
CA PHE A 461 21.63 6.10 -4.38
C PHE A 461 20.45 5.45 -5.11
N SER A 462 19.58 6.25 -5.72
CA SER A 462 18.43 5.75 -6.44
C SER A 462 17.99 6.68 -7.56
N ALA A 463 17.36 6.09 -8.58
CA ALA A 463 16.69 6.81 -9.65
C ALA A 463 15.32 6.20 -9.89
N SER A 464 14.32 7.04 -10.14
CA SER A 464 12.96 6.61 -10.46
C SER A 464 12.42 7.36 -11.68
N SER A 465 11.74 6.65 -12.57
CA SER A 465 11.11 7.17 -13.78
C SER A 465 9.60 7.17 -13.61
N TRP A 466 8.99 8.34 -13.79
CA TRP A 466 7.57 8.61 -13.56
C TRP A 466 6.92 8.99 -14.88
N HIS A 467 5.92 8.23 -15.33
CA HIS A 467 5.31 8.42 -16.66
C HIS A 467 4.45 9.71 -16.76
N VAL A 468 4.79 10.70 -17.61
CA VAL A 468 4.24 12.09 -17.64
C VAL A 468 2.70 12.26 -17.71
N PRO A 469 1.89 11.35 -18.29
CA PRO A 469 0.43 11.32 -18.09
C PRO A 469 -0.01 11.31 -16.61
N PHE A 470 0.89 10.96 -15.70
CA PHE A 470 0.87 11.19 -14.25
C PHE A 470 0.55 12.64 -13.86
N MET A 471 1.10 13.65 -14.56
CA MET A 471 0.93 15.07 -14.24
C MET A 471 -0.33 15.67 -14.88
N SER A 472 -0.79 15.14 -16.00
CA SER A 472 -1.83 15.80 -16.80
C SER A 472 -3.26 15.62 -16.24
N LYS A 473 -3.49 14.61 -15.40
CA LYS A 473 -4.82 14.33 -14.81
C LYS A 473 -5.05 14.90 -13.41
N ALA A 474 -4.01 15.25 -12.65
CA ALA A 474 -4.19 15.95 -11.37
C ALA A 474 -5.03 17.24 -11.53
N GLY A 475 -4.90 17.93 -12.67
CA GLY A 475 -5.68 19.12 -12.99
C GLY A 475 -7.19 18.89 -13.25
N ILE A 476 -7.60 17.71 -13.74
CA ILE A 476 -9.02 17.38 -14.02
C ILE A 476 -9.76 17.04 -12.73
N LEU A 477 -9.05 16.35 -11.87
CA LEU A 477 -9.55 15.79 -10.62
C LEU A 477 -9.80 16.90 -9.58
N TYR A 478 -9.01 17.99 -9.62
CA TYR A 478 -9.28 19.24 -8.88
C TYR A 478 -10.61 19.91 -9.31
N GLN A 479 -10.95 19.95 -10.61
CA GLN A 479 -12.22 20.54 -11.07
C GLN A 479 -13.45 19.79 -10.55
N GLN A 480 -13.37 18.47 -10.38
CA GLN A 480 -14.50 17.68 -9.88
C GLN A 480 -14.78 17.90 -8.38
N LEU A 481 -13.74 18.20 -7.58
CA LEU A 481 -13.88 18.50 -6.14
C LEU A 481 -14.25 19.95 -5.88
N ALA A 482 -13.72 20.89 -6.67
CA ALA A 482 -14.14 22.28 -6.67
C ALA A 482 -15.66 22.40 -6.86
N GLY A 483 -16.28 21.53 -7.68
CA GLY A 483 -17.74 21.47 -7.85
C GLY A 483 -18.55 20.94 -6.65
N GLN A 484 -17.93 20.31 -5.63
CA GLN A 484 -18.63 19.75 -4.46
C GLN A 484 -18.67 20.69 -3.25
N ASP A 485 -17.81 21.70 -3.19
CA ASP A 485 -17.80 22.67 -2.09
C ASP A 485 -18.76 23.84 -2.38
N LEU A 486 -20.06 23.54 -2.38
CA LEU A 486 -21.17 24.50 -2.56
C LEU A 486 -21.25 25.59 -1.45
N ALA A 487 -20.32 25.59 -0.48
CA ALA A 487 -20.28 26.56 0.61
C ALA A 487 -19.28 27.72 0.39
N ASN A 488 -18.36 27.61 -0.57
CA ASN A 488 -17.38 28.68 -0.83
C ASN A 488 -17.22 28.98 -2.34
N PRO A 489 -18.02 29.90 -2.90
CA PRO A 489 -18.01 30.22 -4.32
C PRO A 489 -16.72 30.88 -4.83
N ALA A 490 -15.78 31.24 -3.95
CA ALA A 490 -14.48 31.76 -4.34
C ALA A 490 -13.44 30.67 -4.70
N ALA A 491 -13.66 29.42 -4.30
CA ALA A 491 -12.68 28.34 -4.46
C ALA A 491 -13.00 27.36 -5.61
N ALA A 492 -14.20 27.45 -6.19
CA ALA A 492 -14.85 26.29 -6.80
C ALA A 492 -15.14 26.38 -8.31
N SER A 493 -15.11 27.57 -8.90
CA SER A 493 -15.48 27.76 -10.30
C SER A 493 -14.53 28.77 -10.92
N LEU A 494 -13.90 28.40 -12.04
CA LEU A 494 -13.13 29.29 -12.88
C LEU A 494 -14.13 30.22 -13.61
N ASN A 495 -14.82 31.07 -12.85
CA ASN A 495 -15.77 32.05 -13.38
C ASN A 495 -14.95 33.14 -14.06
N LEU A 496 -14.71 32.96 -15.35
CA LEU A 496 -14.22 34.03 -16.20
C LEU A 496 -15.40 34.99 -16.44
N GLU A 497 -15.47 36.04 -15.62
CA GLU A 497 -16.38 37.15 -15.84
C GLU A 497 -15.79 38.00 -16.98
N LEU A 498 -16.20 37.69 -18.22
CA LEU A 498 -15.82 38.50 -19.36
C LEU A 498 -16.57 39.83 -19.28
N ASP A 499 -15.83 40.92 -19.08
CA ASP A 499 -16.39 42.27 -19.12
C ASP A 499 -17.10 42.50 -20.48
N PRO A 500 -18.42 42.79 -20.49
CA PRO A 500 -19.16 43.10 -21.70
C PRO A 500 -18.58 44.31 -22.45
N SER A 501 -17.84 45.18 -21.77
CA SER A 501 -17.21 46.37 -22.34
C SER A 501 -16.05 46.07 -23.30
N ALA A 502 -15.53 44.83 -23.31
CA ALA A 502 -14.41 44.41 -24.14
C ALA A 502 -14.78 44.15 -25.62
N GLY A 503 -15.97 44.56 -26.07
CA GLY A 503 -16.37 44.65 -27.49
C GLY A 503 -16.60 43.32 -28.21
N TRP A 504 -16.33 42.16 -27.59
CA TRP A 504 -16.56 40.85 -28.20
C TRP A 504 -18.07 40.59 -28.43
N ALA A 505 -18.92 41.04 -27.49
CA ALA A 505 -20.37 40.92 -27.60
C ALA A 505 -20.98 41.80 -28.71
N ASP A 506 -20.33 42.93 -29.05
CA ASP A 506 -20.78 43.85 -30.12
C ASP A 506 -20.63 43.25 -31.52
N THR A 507 -19.79 42.23 -31.68
CA THR A 507 -19.56 41.54 -32.96
C THR A 507 -20.57 40.44 -33.26
N GLN A 508 -21.47 40.10 -32.32
CA GLN A 508 -22.46 39.04 -32.46
C GLN A 508 -23.88 39.62 -32.24
N PRO A 509 -24.70 39.77 -33.30
CA PRO A 509 -26.01 40.43 -33.22
C PRO A 509 -26.97 39.90 -32.13
N PRO A 510 -27.08 38.59 -31.86
CA PRO A 510 -27.98 38.06 -30.82
C PRO A 510 -27.54 38.38 -29.38
N LEU A 511 -26.26 38.74 -29.20
CA LEU A 511 -25.62 38.92 -27.89
C LEU A 511 -25.53 40.40 -27.48
N ARG A 512 -25.92 41.33 -28.35
CA ARG A 512 -25.73 42.78 -28.17
C ARG A 512 -26.82 43.44 -27.31
N ASP A 513 -28.01 42.83 -27.21
CA ASP A 513 -29.20 43.43 -26.58
C ASP A 513 -29.55 42.88 -25.17
N SER A 514 -28.69 42.07 -24.55
CA SER A 514 -28.96 41.45 -23.23
C SER A 514 -28.15 42.13 -22.12
N THR A 515 -28.83 42.60 -21.06
CA THR A 515 -28.28 43.42 -19.95
C THR A 515 -27.82 42.61 -18.73
N THR A 516 -27.72 41.29 -18.82
CA THR A 516 -27.37 40.39 -17.70
C THR A 516 -25.87 40.04 -17.70
N SER A 517 -25.26 39.98 -16.50
CA SER A 517 -23.91 39.43 -16.30
C SER A 517 -23.80 38.02 -16.88
N ARG A 518 -22.64 37.71 -17.47
CA ARG A 518 -22.42 36.47 -18.22
C ARG A 518 -21.20 35.74 -17.68
N ASN A 519 -21.40 34.49 -17.28
CA ASN A 519 -20.33 33.64 -16.77
C ASN A 519 -19.94 32.61 -17.83
N ILE A 520 -18.63 32.50 -18.09
CA ILE A 520 -18.06 31.36 -18.80
C ILE A 520 -17.52 30.40 -17.74
N ASN A 521 -18.04 29.18 -17.74
CA ASN A 521 -17.49 28.08 -16.95
C ASN A 521 -16.65 27.19 -17.88
N PRO A 522 -15.32 27.22 -17.76
CA PRO A 522 -14.46 26.35 -18.54
C PRO A 522 -14.36 24.97 -17.86
N ALA A 523 -14.68 23.92 -18.62
CA ALA A 523 -14.25 22.56 -18.30
C ALA A 523 -12.92 22.30 -19.01
N LEU A 524 -11.88 21.85 -18.28
CA LEU A 524 -10.63 21.41 -18.90
C LEU A 524 -10.74 19.92 -19.25
N ALA A 525 -10.39 19.54 -20.48
CA ALA A 525 -10.15 18.14 -20.83
C ALA A 525 -8.67 17.77 -20.58
N VAL A 526 -8.38 16.47 -20.49
CA VAL A 526 -7.04 15.92 -20.20
C VAL A 526 -6.00 16.49 -21.19
N PRO A 527 -4.98 17.26 -20.76
CA PRO A 527 -3.84 17.52 -21.62
C PRO A 527 -3.10 16.19 -21.89
N LEU A 528 -2.90 15.85 -23.16
CA LEU A 528 -2.00 14.76 -23.53
C LEU A 528 -0.59 15.37 -23.61
N GLY A 529 0.19 15.25 -22.53
CA GLY A 529 1.57 15.74 -22.49
C GLY A 529 2.55 14.76 -23.11
N HIS A 530 3.48 15.25 -23.94
CA HIS A 530 4.65 14.53 -24.42
C HIS A 530 5.90 15.35 -24.10
N ALA A 531 6.73 14.92 -23.15
CA ALA A 531 8.02 15.59 -22.89
C ALA A 531 9.02 15.31 -24.04
N SER A 532 10.03 16.15 -24.22
CA SER A 532 11.12 15.99 -25.20
C SER A 532 12.37 16.73 -24.71
N PRO A 533 13.60 16.25 -25.00
CA PRO A 533 14.81 16.66 -24.29
C PRO A 533 15.45 17.93 -24.86
N ASP A 534 15.16 18.28 -26.13
CA ASP A 534 16.07 19.13 -26.91
C ASP A 534 15.84 20.65 -26.84
N ASP A 535 14.94 21.19 -26.01
CA ASP A 535 14.86 22.67 -25.81
C ASP A 535 13.88 23.17 -24.72
N GLY A 536 13.36 22.32 -23.83
CA GLY A 536 12.16 22.67 -23.05
C GLY A 536 10.95 22.98 -23.95
N ARG A 537 11.02 22.56 -25.22
CA ARG A 537 9.95 22.63 -26.21
C ARG A 537 9.36 21.23 -26.36
N LEU A 538 8.06 21.10 -26.14
CA LEU A 538 7.30 19.94 -26.58
C LEU A 538 7.30 19.98 -28.13
N PRO A 539 7.86 18.99 -28.85
CA PRO A 539 7.83 18.95 -30.29
C PRO A 539 6.40 18.71 -30.76
N GLU A 540 6.15 19.16 -31.99
CA GLU A 540 4.84 19.21 -32.61
C GLU A 540 4.07 17.88 -32.48
N PRO A 541 2.76 17.93 -32.15
CA PRO A 541 1.92 16.77 -32.25
C PRO A 541 1.84 16.36 -33.73
N GLY A 542 2.43 15.21 -34.06
CA GLY A 542 2.07 14.48 -35.25
C GLY A 542 0.60 14.07 -35.18
N ASN A 543 -0.28 14.92 -35.70
CA ASN A 543 -1.70 14.68 -36.01
C ASN A 543 -2.37 13.52 -35.24
N ARG A 544 -2.59 13.68 -33.93
CA ARG A 544 -3.74 13.05 -33.25
C ARG A 544 -4.29 14.02 -32.21
N ALA A 545 -5.52 14.45 -32.45
CA ALA A 545 -6.25 15.46 -31.72
C ALA A 545 -6.35 15.14 -30.21
N GLY A 546 -5.77 15.99 -29.38
CA GLY A 546 -6.27 16.19 -28.01
C GLY A 546 -7.45 17.16 -28.11
N ASN A 547 -8.67 16.67 -27.87
CA ASN A 547 -9.86 17.51 -27.83
C ASN A 547 -9.95 18.16 -26.43
N SER A 548 -9.98 19.49 -26.37
CA SER A 548 -10.12 20.28 -25.15
C SER A 548 -11.49 20.95 -25.15
N MET A 549 -12.53 20.18 -24.80
CA MET A 549 -13.91 20.69 -24.76
C MET A 549 -14.15 21.64 -23.58
N LEU A 550 -14.47 22.90 -23.85
CA LEU A 550 -15.15 23.79 -22.89
C LEU A 550 -16.64 23.45 -22.89
N ARG A 551 -17.11 22.78 -21.82
CA ARG A 551 -18.55 22.66 -21.53
C ARG A 551 -18.95 23.70 -20.50
N SER A 552 -19.86 24.61 -20.88
CA SER A 552 -20.55 25.47 -19.92
C SER A 552 -21.82 24.76 -19.46
N ASP A 553 -21.91 24.38 -18.19
CA ASP A 553 -23.21 24.23 -17.50
C ASP A 553 -23.02 24.06 -15.98
N GLN A 554 -23.51 25.03 -15.20
CA GLN A 554 -24.74 24.84 -14.40
C GLN A 554 -25.22 26.15 -13.76
N ALA A 555 -26.53 26.30 -13.81
CA ALA A 555 -27.34 27.50 -13.62
C ALA A 555 -27.65 27.87 -12.16
N VAL A 556 -28.06 29.13 -11.93
CA VAL A 556 -29.37 29.50 -11.33
C VAL A 556 -29.72 30.90 -11.90
N ALA A 557 -30.68 31.11 -12.80
CA ALA A 557 -32.11 30.98 -12.50
C ALA A 557 -33.04 30.71 -13.71
N LEU A 558 -32.57 30.65 -14.97
CA LEU A 558 -33.45 30.41 -16.16
C LEU A 558 -32.83 29.54 -17.29
N GLY A 559 -31.68 28.88 -17.04
CA GLY A 559 -31.18 27.69 -17.73
C GLY A 559 -31.39 27.58 -19.26
N LYS A 560 -30.60 28.31 -20.05
CA LYS A 560 -30.52 28.06 -21.49
C LYS A 560 -29.06 28.14 -21.96
N GLU A 561 -28.51 27.00 -22.36
CA GLU A 561 -27.20 26.90 -23.02
C GLU A 561 -27.23 27.76 -24.29
N LEU A 562 -26.22 28.63 -24.47
CA LEU A 562 -26.16 29.53 -25.64
C LEU A 562 -25.25 28.98 -26.73
N PHE A 563 -24.10 28.42 -26.36
CA PHE A 563 -23.14 27.78 -27.26
C PHE A 563 -22.08 27.00 -26.47
N ALA A 564 -21.45 26.02 -27.11
CA ALA A 564 -20.34 25.23 -26.60
C ALA A 564 -19.11 25.38 -27.51
N LEU A 565 -17.91 25.49 -26.92
CA LEU A 565 -16.65 25.69 -27.64
C LEU A 565 -15.66 24.57 -27.29
N ASP A 566 -14.81 24.20 -28.24
CA ASP A 566 -13.66 23.34 -28.05
C ASP A 566 -12.42 24.18 -28.35
N VAL A 567 -11.52 24.28 -27.36
CA VAL A 567 -10.43 25.25 -27.34
C VAL A 567 -9.14 24.52 -27.03
N GLY A 568 -8.29 24.37 -28.05
CA GLY A 568 -6.97 23.77 -27.90
C GLY A 568 -5.89 24.84 -27.80
N ALA A 569 -4.94 24.67 -26.89
CA ALA A 569 -3.72 25.47 -26.82
C ALA A 569 -2.55 24.57 -26.41
N ALA A 570 -1.36 24.82 -26.95
CA ALA A 570 -0.13 24.23 -26.48
C ALA A 570 0.32 24.90 -25.18
N VAL A 571 0.84 24.10 -24.26
CA VAL A 571 1.29 24.56 -22.93
C VAL A 571 2.70 24.04 -22.72
N THR A 572 3.60 24.92 -22.31
CA THR A 572 5.01 24.60 -22.05
C THR A 572 5.30 24.73 -20.57
N VAL A 573 5.98 23.74 -19.97
CA VAL A 573 6.51 23.87 -18.61
C VAL A 573 7.77 24.72 -18.67
N THR A 574 7.73 25.93 -18.11
CA THR A 574 8.83 26.89 -18.14
C THR A 574 9.75 26.79 -16.93
N LYS A 575 9.27 26.15 -15.85
CA LYS A 575 10.01 25.96 -14.61
C LYS A 575 9.58 24.66 -13.94
N LEU A 576 10.53 23.90 -13.40
CA LEU A 576 10.30 22.69 -12.61
C LEU A 576 11.38 22.62 -11.52
N GLU A 577 11.00 22.70 -10.25
CA GLU A 577 11.93 22.77 -9.11
C GLU A 577 11.42 21.96 -7.92
N LEU A 578 12.35 21.48 -7.09
CA LEU A 578 12.05 20.87 -5.80
C LEU A 578 12.25 21.90 -4.69
N ASN A 579 11.23 22.07 -3.86
CA ASN A 579 11.28 22.92 -2.68
C ASN A 579 11.05 22.09 -1.41
N PRO A 580 11.61 22.51 -0.27
CA PRO A 580 11.31 21.88 1.01
C PRO A 580 9.81 21.97 1.31
N ASP A 581 9.26 20.89 1.85
CA ASP A 581 7.89 20.86 2.36
C ASP A 581 7.86 21.19 3.87
N ASP A 582 7.10 22.21 4.23
CA ASP A 582 6.92 22.67 5.62
C ASP A 582 5.75 21.96 6.33
N SER A 583 5.10 20.97 5.70
CA SER A 583 3.90 20.30 6.24
C SER A 583 4.15 19.39 7.45
N GLY A 584 5.41 19.26 7.91
CA GLY A 584 5.77 18.57 9.15
C GLY A 584 6.50 17.24 8.97
N CYS A 585 6.77 16.81 7.74
CA CYS A 585 7.60 15.64 7.48
C CYS A 585 9.10 16.00 7.42
N PRO A 586 10.00 15.29 8.14
CA PRO A 586 11.43 15.60 8.15
C PRO A 586 12.06 15.53 6.75
N GLY A 587 12.35 16.69 6.16
CA GLY A 587 12.95 16.76 4.82
C GLY A 587 12.02 16.36 3.68
N GLY A 588 10.71 16.48 3.88
CA GLY A 588 9.74 16.36 2.79
C GLY A 588 10.08 17.30 1.63
N LEU A 589 9.79 16.85 0.41
CA LEU A 589 10.02 17.61 -0.81
C LEU A 589 8.70 17.84 -1.54
N ARG A 590 8.60 19.03 -2.13
CA ARG A 590 7.48 19.45 -2.97
C ARG A 590 7.98 19.81 -4.35
N LEU A 591 7.36 19.22 -5.36
CA LEU A 591 7.59 19.53 -6.77
C LEU A 591 6.74 20.72 -7.18
N ASP A 592 7.39 21.84 -7.48
CA ASP A 592 6.76 23.06 -7.97
C ASP A 592 7.05 23.22 -9.47
N ALA A 593 6.03 23.61 -10.23
CA ALA A 593 6.18 23.86 -11.66
C ALA A 593 5.51 25.16 -12.10
N ALA A 594 6.03 25.76 -13.17
CA ALA A 594 5.41 26.88 -13.86
C ALA A 594 5.12 26.47 -15.31
N VAL A 595 4.00 26.94 -15.84
CA VAL A 595 3.54 26.69 -17.20
C VAL A 595 3.32 27.99 -17.94
N GLN A 596 3.47 27.97 -19.26
CA GLN A 596 3.16 29.08 -20.15
C GLN A 596 2.31 28.57 -21.31
N VAL A 597 1.23 29.27 -21.63
CA VAL A 597 0.36 28.92 -22.75
C VAL A 597 0.89 29.59 -24.01
N ASP A 598 1.10 28.82 -25.08
CA ASP A 598 1.44 29.39 -26.37
C ASP A 598 0.17 29.99 -27.01
N HIS A 599 0.01 31.29 -26.85
CA HIS A 599 -1.10 32.04 -27.42
C HIS A 599 -1.18 31.97 -28.95
N SER A 600 -0.10 31.63 -29.65
CA SER A 600 -0.10 31.49 -31.11
C SER A 600 -0.71 30.15 -31.59
N SER A 601 -0.72 29.15 -30.71
CA SER A 601 -1.27 27.81 -30.96
C SER A 601 -2.77 27.67 -30.65
N LEU A 602 -3.41 28.74 -30.19
CA LEU A 602 -4.83 28.76 -29.84
C LEU A 602 -5.71 28.38 -31.04
N SER A 603 -6.42 27.27 -30.89
CA SER A 603 -7.40 26.77 -31.85
C SER A 603 -8.78 26.79 -31.22
N LEU A 604 -9.79 27.11 -32.04
CA LEU A 604 -11.18 27.16 -31.60
C LEU A 604 -12.08 26.45 -32.59
N LYS A 605 -12.97 25.63 -32.04
CA LYS A 605 -14.04 24.97 -32.78
C LYS A 605 -15.35 25.15 -32.02
N VAL A 606 -16.38 25.64 -32.71
CA VAL A 606 -17.74 25.68 -32.15
C VAL A 606 -18.30 24.25 -32.16
N VAL A 607 -18.67 23.76 -30.99
CA VAL A 607 -19.22 22.40 -30.81
C VAL A 607 -20.73 22.41 -30.98
N ASP A 608 -21.40 23.38 -30.35
CA ASP A 608 -22.84 23.61 -30.49
C ASP A 608 -23.17 25.10 -30.34
N SER A 609 -24.26 25.57 -30.93
CA SER A 609 -24.72 26.97 -30.80
C SER A 609 -26.23 27.10 -30.94
N GLN A 610 -26.87 27.60 -29.89
CA GLN A 610 -28.31 27.90 -29.81
C GLN A 610 -28.63 29.34 -30.29
N ILE A 611 -27.61 30.14 -30.61
CA ILE A 611 -27.72 31.54 -31.04
C ILE A 611 -27.39 31.78 -32.52
N GLY A 612 -27.18 30.71 -33.29
CA GLY A 612 -26.84 30.77 -34.71
C GLY A 612 -25.33 30.85 -34.99
N HIS A 613 -24.95 31.29 -36.19
CA HIS A 613 -23.55 31.30 -36.64
C HIS A 613 -22.73 32.32 -35.85
N ILE A 614 -21.70 31.84 -35.14
CA ILE A 614 -20.79 32.69 -34.37
C ILE A 614 -19.57 33.02 -35.24
N GLY A 615 -19.33 34.31 -35.49
CA GLY A 615 -18.21 34.79 -36.31
C GLY A 615 -16.84 34.56 -35.62
N PRO A 616 -15.80 34.08 -36.33
CA PRO A 616 -14.52 33.67 -35.73
C PRO A 616 -13.70 34.82 -35.12
N ILE A 617 -13.80 36.03 -35.68
CA ILE A 617 -12.95 37.19 -35.32
C ILE A 617 -13.25 37.72 -33.91
N GLY A 618 -14.51 37.75 -33.49
CA GLY A 618 -14.92 38.27 -32.17
C GLY A 618 -14.62 37.31 -31.02
N LEU A 619 -14.69 36.00 -31.29
CA LEU A 619 -14.31 34.95 -30.33
C LEU A 619 -12.80 34.99 -30.06
N GLN A 620 -11.98 35.20 -31.09
CA GLN A 620 -10.52 35.09 -30.98
C GLN A 620 -9.90 36.06 -29.95
N LEU A 621 -10.39 37.30 -29.85
CA LEU A 621 -9.90 38.28 -28.87
C LEU A 621 -10.33 37.93 -27.43
N GLY A 622 -11.59 37.50 -27.24
CA GLY A 622 -12.08 37.03 -25.94
C GLY A 622 -11.35 35.77 -25.46
N LEU A 623 -10.93 34.91 -26.39
CA LEU A 623 -10.14 33.72 -26.09
C LEU A 623 -8.70 34.01 -25.71
N GLN A 624 -8.05 35.01 -26.30
CA GLN A 624 -6.69 35.40 -25.89
C GLN A 624 -6.68 35.89 -24.43
N LEU A 625 -7.70 36.65 -24.04
CA LEU A 625 -7.89 37.07 -22.64
C LEU A 625 -8.22 35.89 -21.72
N ALA A 626 -9.07 34.96 -22.17
CA ALA A 626 -9.36 33.73 -21.42
C ALA A 626 -8.12 32.84 -21.25
N ALA A 627 -7.29 32.70 -22.29
CA ALA A 627 -6.06 31.92 -22.25
C ALA A 627 -5.05 32.49 -21.24
N ALA A 628 -4.89 33.82 -21.19
CA ALA A 628 -4.02 34.47 -20.19
C ALA A 628 -4.53 34.26 -18.76
N ALA A 629 -5.84 34.28 -18.55
CA ALA A 629 -6.44 34.00 -17.24
C ALA A 629 -6.32 32.51 -16.85
N ILE A 630 -6.46 31.60 -17.81
CA ILE A 630 -6.24 30.15 -17.61
C ILE A 630 -4.78 29.91 -17.23
N GLU A 631 -3.82 30.50 -17.95
CA GLU A 631 -2.39 30.41 -17.62
C GLU A 631 -2.10 30.91 -16.21
N ALA A 632 -2.60 32.11 -15.85
CA ALA A 632 -2.41 32.68 -14.53
C ALA A 632 -2.97 31.76 -13.43
N GLN A 633 -4.13 31.14 -13.65
CA GLN A 633 -4.74 30.24 -12.68
C GLN A 633 -4.02 28.89 -12.59
N MET A 634 -3.57 28.32 -13.72
CA MET A 634 -2.75 27.11 -13.74
C MET A 634 -1.47 27.34 -12.93
N ASN A 635 -0.78 28.46 -13.18
CA ASN A 635 0.40 28.84 -12.41
C ASN A 635 0.10 29.09 -10.94
N LEU A 636 -1.03 29.73 -10.59
CA LEU A 636 -1.41 29.93 -9.19
C LEU A 636 -1.63 28.59 -8.45
N VAL A 637 -2.27 27.62 -9.08
CA VAL A 637 -2.50 26.31 -8.47
C VAL A 637 -1.21 25.51 -8.36
N ILE A 638 -0.41 25.47 -9.43
CA ILE A 638 0.82 24.67 -9.46
C ILE A 638 1.92 25.28 -8.58
N LEU A 639 2.11 26.61 -8.61
CA LEU A 639 3.19 27.29 -7.87
C LEU A 639 2.87 27.55 -6.40
N ARG A 640 1.60 27.77 -6.03
CA ARG A 640 1.25 28.03 -4.61
C ARG A 640 1.36 26.77 -3.78
N ASP A 641 0.99 25.65 -4.37
CA ASP A 641 0.56 24.47 -3.62
C ASP A 641 1.33 23.18 -3.94
N GLY A 642 1.99 23.10 -5.12
CA GLY A 642 2.93 22.05 -5.50
C GLY A 642 2.41 20.60 -5.43
N PHE A 643 3.23 19.65 -5.83
CA PHE A 643 2.97 18.21 -5.68
C PHE A 643 3.89 17.64 -4.57
N LEU A 644 3.30 17.04 -3.54
CA LEU A 644 4.08 16.44 -2.44
C LEU A 644 4.69 15.12 -2.89
N LEU A 645 6.02 15.01 -2.78
CA LEU A 645 6.69 13.74 -2.98
C LEU A 645 6.44 12.82 -1.76
N PRO A 646 6.46 11.49 -1.97
CA PRO A 646 6.31 10.52 -0.88
C PRO A 646 7.30 10.83 0.24
N CYS A 647 6.77 10.92 1.47
CA CYS A 647 7.61 11.20 2.63
C CYS A 647 7.61 10.02 3.60
N ALA A 648 8.81 9.62 4.02
CA ALA A 648 9.02 8.53 4.96
C ALA A 648 9.73 9.06 6.22
N PRO A 649 9.18 8.85 7.43
CA PRO A 649 9.71 9.46 8.65
C PRO A 649 11.18 9.16 8.95
N HIS A 650 11.69 8.02 8.50
CA HIS A 650 13.07 7.55 8.75
C HIS A 650 14.05 7.89 7.62
N PHE A 651 13.58 8.42 6.50
CA PHE A 651 14.41 8.67 5.32
C PHE A 651 14.25 10.12 4.88
N ARG A 652 15.38 10.82 4.80
CA ARG A 652 15.43 12.17 4.26
C ARG A 652 16.08 12.16 2.88
N PRO A 653 15.41 12.67 1.85
CA PRO A 653 16.04 12.85 0.55
C PRO A 653 17.17 13.89 0.62
N ALA A 654 18.28 13.58 -0.03
CA ALA A 654 19.46 14.42 -0.18
C ALA A 654 19.89 14.48 -1.66
N ASN A 655 20.59 15.55 -2.06
CA ASN A 655 21.09 15.77 -3.42
C ASN A 655 20.12 15.39 -4.56
N THR A 656 18.84 15.72 -4.40
CA THR A 656 17.82 15.28 -5.36
C THR A 656 17.87 16.11 -6.63
N SER A 657 17.94 15.45 -7.78
CA SER A 657 17.90 16.06 -9.11
C SER A 657 16.62 15.64 -9.87
N LEU A 658 16.20 16.50 -10.80
CA LEU A 658 15.07 16.23 -11.69
C LEU A 658 15.51 16.37 -13.13
N HIS A 659 15.16 15.38 -13.93
CA HIS A 659 15.41 15.36 -15.37
C HIS A 659 14.12 15.04 -16.12
N LEU A 660 13.85 15.77 -17.21
CA LEU A 660 12.72 15.48 -18.08
C LEU A 660 13.22 14.71 -19.30
N GLU A 661 12.68 13.52 -19.50
CA GLU A 661 12.92 12.68 -20.67
C GLU A 661 11.63 12.53 -21.50
N PRO A 662 11.69 12.02 -22.74
CA PRO A 662 10.50 11.98 -23.59
C PRO A 662 9.39 11.12 -23.00
N GLY A 663 8.33 11.76 -22.50
CA GLY A 663 7.22 11.07 -21.82
C GLY A 663 7.47 10.73 -20.34
N HIS A 664 8.60 11.10 -19.74
CA HIS A 664 8.97 10.68 -18.38
C HIS A 664 9.60 11.81 -17.55
N LEU A 665 9.32 11.81 -16.25
CA LEU A 665 10.03 12.59 -15.24
C LEU A 665 10.96 11.63 -14.49
N VAL A 666 12.25 11.89 -14.54
CA VAL A 666 13.27 11.14 -13.81
C VAL A 666 13.63 11.91 -12.55
N ILE A 667 13.57 11.21 -11.41
CA ILE A 667 13.97 11.73 -10.11
C ILE A 667 15.15 10.88 -9.64
N GLN A 668 16.31 11.52 -9.44
CA GLN A 668 17.47 10.86 -8.84
C GLN A 668 17.68 11.44 -7.45
N THR A 669 17.93 10.60 -6.47
CA THR A 669 17.98 11.02 -5.07
C THR A 669 18.94 10.16 -4.26
N ASP A 670 19.68 10.84 -3.38
CA ASP A 670 20.39 10.21 -2.27
C ASP A 670 19.47 10.20 -1.04
N ILE A 671 19.78 9.36 -0.06
CA ILE A 671 18.99 9.26 1.16
C ILE A 671 19.87 9.30 2.41
N GLU A 672 19.38 10.00 3.43
CA GLU A 672 19.92 9.97 4.78
C GLU A 672 18.95 9.22 5.69
N TYR A 673 19.44 8.18 6.38
CA TYR A 673 18.65 7.40 7.33
C TYR A 673 18.76 7.96 8.76
N TYR A 674 17.61 8.11 9.42
CA TYR A 674 17.52 8.59 10.81
C TYR A 674 16.96 7.50 11.72
N HIS A 675 17.81 6.96 12.59
CA HIS A 675 17.39 6.07 13.65
C HIS A 675 16.83 6.89 14.82
N ALA A 676 15.56 6.67 15.17
CA ALA A 676 14.85 7.45 16.20
C ALA A 676 15.47 7.33 17.61
N ALA A 677 16.44 6.44 17.82
CA ALA A 677 17.13 6.27 19.10
C ALA A 677 18.25 7.30 19.38
N SER A 678 18.61 8.19 18.44
CA SER A 678 19.74 9.11 18.65
C SER A 678 19.39 10.47 19.29
N ASN A 679 18.18 10.64 19.82
CA ASN A 679 17.78 11.83 20.60
C ASN A 679 17.06 11.41 21.90
N SER A 680 17.83 10.90 22.86
CA SER A 680 17.50 10.97 24.29
C SER A 680 18.73 11.26 25.12
#